data_AF-A0A195DFZ3-F1
#
_entry.id   AF-A0A195DFZ3-F1
#
_cell.length_a   1.000
_cell.length_b   1.000
_cell.length_c   1.000
_cell.angle_alpha   90.00
_cell.angle_beta   90.00
_cell.angle_gamma   90.00
#
_symmetry.space_group_name_H-M   'P 1'
#
loop_
_entity.id
_entity.type
_entity.pdbx_description
1 polymer ?
#
loop_
_entity_poly.entity_id
_entity_poly.type
_entity_poly.pdbx_seq_one_letter_code
_entity_poly.pdbx_strand_id
1 'polypeptide(L)'
;MEEINTLGWVDYLVIAIMLCISAGIGVYYRFSGGRQKTMEEYFVASRSMSIIPVAVALVVSFMSAVTLLGVSAENYTYGTQFVVINLSYLLGTPIVCYGFLPVFFKLQATSAYEYLEKRFGIRARMMASFVYFFQLLLYSGVVLYAPSLALEATTGISKTASIVIIGLVCAFYSTIGGIKAVLITDVFQGLLMFAAVFLIIGTAANGVGGLGQIWEIAKQGQRLEFDSIELDPTVRHTWWSLTLGGLCTFLSLYGVNQVQIQRMLTVKNMKASQKALWLSWPILSLLSITTCFSGLAIYSKYHNCDPFLKKRITSPDMLMPLYVMDTVSNIPGLPGIFVAGIFSAGLSTISAAQNSLAAVTLEDYMKPLYKKCVGHEFSPTKSAFIAKVLAFTFGIISIALAFLAQFLGGLLQASLTIFGVVGGPLLGVFTLGMGTESATESGAIIGALTAFSFLFWIVFGQPRPIPPKLPTTIEGCDNVANITISTGDSSYFYLYRISYMWYSPLGFLITFILGLVISNLSHLFFKKQNEELDTNLFFPVLARRIYYRRCMDVENERNSSLNRKYSLTDVIHGKDDAADKIYGTQFWMTCLSFIFVVPITSRLYLPVFIKLRLTSSYEYLQLRFDRNCRLLSSALYMLQMVLYTSVAVYAPALALSHVTGLNTYVAVTLVYMVCIFYASQGGMKAVIMTDTFQAAVLIGSLFLILGYGLSWEGGIASVWEENAKSGRMEFFNMDPSPTVRHSFWSVVIGGTFYWTTMFCSNQASVQKYLSVENISQVRIALWVSAFGMIVIYSVNFLTGMVLYSAYKDCDPLTAGYISGQDQILPLYVMNFLGGLRGMPGFFVAGIFAASLGTVASALNSLAAITCEDILRGLFQMDLPASKGAIYARWISIFFGALSFALVFIVERLGSVLQVALSFNGMVGGVTLGLFSLGMFVPWANAKGAIVGAITSLVVVLWIGLGAQIAAVNGQIQLDSKPISIAGCPCINETTIVLDQFEHNFDDEVSSIYKTSYLWYSAIGCMLTMLVGLAVSFATGAQNPADIDQDFLSPPIAAMFRIQTKPCVSTNVQGIANFGLEMEDEKPR
;
A
#
# COMPACT_ATOMS: atom_id res chain seq x y z
N MET A 1 -15.38 -48.76 -15.04
CA MET A 1 -14.55 -47.85 -14.23
C MET A 1 -13.55 -48.71 -13.51
N GLU A 2 -12.29 -48.30 -13.43
CA GLU A 2 -11.35 -48.89 -12.46
C GLU A 2 -11.82 -48.48 -11.06
N GLU A 3 -11.81 -49.40 -10.09
CA GLU A 3 -12.23 -49.08 -8.72
C GLU A 3 -11.28 -48.04 -8.12
N ILE A 4 -11.83 -46.94 -7.63
CA ILE A 4 -11.06 -45.93 -6.90
C ILE A 4 -11.00 -46.40 -5.45
N ASN A 5 -9.82 -46.84 -5.02
CA ASN A 5 -9.55 -47.13 -3.61
C ASN A 5 -9.91 -45.90 -2.77
N THR A 6 -10.82 -46.05 -1.81
CA THR A 6 -11.21 -44.99 -0.86
C THR A 6 -10.49 -45.16 0.47
N LEU A 7 -10.36 -44.08 1.24
CA LEU A 7 -9.86 -44.13 2.63
C LEU A 7 -10.57 -45.19 3.48
N GLY A 8 -9.80 -45.95 4.27
CA GLY A 8 -10.33 -46.90 5.25
C GLY A 8 -10.73 -46.21 6.57
N TRP A 9 -11.45 -46.92 7.44
CA TRP A 9 -11.88 -46.39 8.74
C TRP A 9 -10.70 -45.97 9.63
N VAL A 10 -9.54 -46.62 9.49
CA VAL A 10 -8.29 -46.27 10.18
C VAL A 10 -7.76 -44.91 9.69
N ASP A 11 -7.87 -44.62 8.40
CA ASP A 11 -7.44 -43.35 7.82
C ASP A 11 -8.33 -42.19 8.28
N TYR A 12 -9.65 -42.42 8.29
CA TYR A 12 -10.61 -41.47 8.89
C TYR A 12 -10.34 -41.26 10.39
N LEU A 13 -9.93 -42.30 11.13
CA LEU A 13 -9.53 -42.18 12.54
C LEU A 13 -8.26 -41.33 12.70
N VAL A 14 -7.25 -41.50 11.84
CA VAL A 14 -6.03 -40.66 11.84
C VAL A 14 -6.38 -39.18 11.56
N ILE A 15 -7.22 -38.92 10.56
CA ILE A 15 -7.67 -37.56 10.22
C ILE A 15 -8.48 -36.96 11.38
N ALA A 16 -9.40 -37.72 11.97
CA ALA A 16 -10.19 -37.28 13.13
C ALA A 16 -9.31 -36.99 14.35
N ILE A 17 -8.30 -37.82 14.62
CA ILE A 17 -7.31 -37.58 15.69
C ILE A 17 -6.53 -36.29 15.43
N MET A 18 -6.05 -36.05 14.20
CA MET A 18 -5.36 -34.80 13.83
C MET A 18 -6.24 -33.56 14.04
N LEU A 19 -7.51 -33.61 13.63
CA LEU A 19 -8.46 -32.51 13.82
C LEU A 19 -8.80 -32.30 15.31
N CYS A 20 -8.99 -33.38 16.08
CA CYS A 20 -9.23 -33.33 17.52
C CYS A 20 -8.02 -32.80 18.31
N ILE A 21 -6.78 -33.13 17.90
CA ILE A 21 -5.56 -32.55 18.48
C ILE A 21 -5.48 -31.06 18.15
N SER A 22 -5.71 -30.67 16.90
CA SER A 22 -5.68 -29.26 16.47
C SER A 22 -6.73 -28.42 17.22
N ALA A 23 -7.97 -28.91 17.32
CA ALA A 23 -9.03 -28.28 18.10
C ALA A 23 -8.73 -28.28 19.61
N GLY A 24 -8.19 -29.38 20.14
CA GLY A 24 -7.81 -29.55 21.54
C GLY A 24 -6.74 -28.57 21.99
N ILE A 25 -5.73 -28.29 21.15
CA ILE A 25 -4.72 -27.25 21.40
C ILE A 25 -5.36 -25.86 21.48
N GLY A 26 -6.30 -25.55 20.56
CA GLY A 26 -7.08 -24.31 20.59
C GLY A 26 -7.91 -24.15 21.87
N VAL A 27 -8.63 -25.19 22.27
CA VAL A 27 -9.43 -25.23 23.50
C VAL A 27 -8.55 -25.18 24.75
N TYR A 28 -7.40 -25.85 24.77
CA TYR A 28 -6.45 -25.79 25.89
C TYR A 28 -5.97 -24.36 26.15
N TYR A 29 -5.50 -23.65 25.12
CA TYR A 29 -5.04 -22.27 25.27
C TYR A 29 -6.16 -21.25 25.51
N ARG A 30 -7.43 -21.61 25.27
CA ARG A 30 -8.61 -20.82 25.65
C ARG A 30 -8.87 -20.82 27.16
N PHE A 31 -8.55 -21.93 27.86
CA PHE A 31 -8.79 -22.11 29.29
C PHE A 31 -7.52 -21.97 30.16
N SER A 32 -6.34 -22.23 29.59
CA SER A 32 -5.04 -22.01 30.21
C SER A 32 -4.62 -20.51 30.16
N GLY A 33 -3.61 -20.15 30.95
CA GLY A 33 -3.05 -18.79 30.98
C GLY A 33 -4.02 -17.70 31.45
N GLY A 34 -3.95 -16.52 30.81
CA GLY A 34 -4.88 -15.40 31.01
C GLY A 34 -6.27 -15.63 30.42
N ARG A 35 -6.51 -16.81 29.81
CA ARG A 35 -7.75 -17.23 29.13
C ARG A 35 -8.06 -16.43 27.87
N GLN A 36 -7.03 -16.00 27.15
CA GLN A 36 -7.14 -15.16 25.94
C GLN A 36 -7.94 -13.87 26.21
N LYS A 37 -7.66 -13.20 27.32
CA LYS A 37 -8.39 -11.99 27.78
C LYS A 37 -7.80 -10.67 27.29
N THR A 38 -6.58 -10.68 26.75
CA THR A 38 -5.90 -9.48 26.26
C THR A 38 -5.42 -9.67 24.83
N MET A 39 -5.19 -8.55 24.13
CA MET A 39 -4.64 -8.51 22.77
C MET A 39 -3.22 -9.05 22.69
N GLU A 40 -2.40 -8.68 23.67
CA GLU A 40 -1.00 -9.12 23.76
C GLU A 40 -0.91 -10.65 23.94
N GLU A 41 -1.81 -11.26 24.71
CA GLU A 41 -1.93 -12.72 24.83
C GLU A 41 -2.41 -13.35 23.51
N TYR A 42 -3.50 -12.82 22.94
CA TYR A 42 -4.17 -13.42 21.78
C TYR A 42 -3.44 -13.27 20.45
N PHE A 43 -2.70 -12.17 20.24
CA PHE A 43 -2.05 -11.86 18.95
C PHE A 43 -0.53 -11.75 18.99
N VAL A 44 0.11 -11.66 20.17
CA VAL A 44 1.58 -11.61 20.31
C VAL A 44 2.10 -12.70 21.28
N ALA A 45 1.22 -13.56 21.81
CA ALA A 45 1.54 -14.59 22.81
C ALA A 45 2.31 -14.03 24.03
N SER A 46 2.11 -12.76 24.39
CA SER A 46 2.88 -12.02 25.41
C SER A 46 4.40 -12.13 25.23
N ARG A 47 4.85 -12.14 23.97
CA ARG A 47 6.26 -12.31 23.54
C ARG A 47 6.92 -13.56 24.16
N SER A 48 6.13 -14.56 24.56
CA SER A 48 6.59 -15.69 25.39
C SER A 48 7.08 -16.92 24.61
N MET A 49 7.07 -16.87 23.28
CA MET A 49 7.36 -18.04 22.44
C MET A 49 8.85 -18.36 22.35
N SER A 50 9.14 -19.64 22.16
CA SER A 50 10.48 -20.18 21.94
C SER A 50 10.84 -20.21 20.45
N ILE A 51 12.13 -20.39 20.17
CA ILE A 51 12.72 -20.25 18.83
C ILE A 51 12.19 -21.29 17.85
N ILE A 52 12.06 -22.56 18.27
CA ILE A 52 11.72 -23.68 17.38
C ILE A 52 10.26 -23.62 16.90
N PRO A 53 9.23 -23.42 17.76
CA PRO A 53 7.86 -23.27 17.29
C PRO A 53 7.70 -22.13 16.29
N VAL A 54 8.34 -20.98 16.54
CA VAL A 54 8.33 -19.86 15.60
C VAL A 54 9.04 -20.24 14.30
N ALA A 55 10.21 -20.88 14.32
CA ALA A 55 10.92 -21.28 13.10
C ALA A 55 10.10 -22.22 12.19
N VAL A 56 9.43 -23.23 12.76
CA VAL A 56 8.54 -24.14 12.01
C VAL A 56 7.30 -23.40 11.52
N ALA A 57 6.69 -22.58 12.38
CA ALA A 57 5.56 -21.74 12.06
C ALA A 57 5.85 -20.75 10.91
N LEU A 58 7.08 -20.23 10.79
CA LEU A 58 7.46 -19.40 9.65
C LEU A 58 7.36 -20.19 8.32
N VAL A 59 7.71 -21.48 8.31
CA VAL A 59 7.62 -22.32 7.10
C VAL A 59 6.16 -22.62 6.73
N VAL A 60 5.39 -23.18 7.66
CA VAL A 60 4.05 -23.73 7.37
C VAL A 60 2.94 -22.68 7.23
N SER A 61 3.28 -21.38 7.32
CA SER A 61 2.36 -20.26 7.06
C SER A 61 1.99 -20.11 5.59
N PHE A 62 2.91 -20.47 4.69
CA PHE A 62 2.75 -20.30 3.23
C PHE A 62 3.18 -21.52 2.42
N MET A 63 3.93 -22.45 3.02
CA MET A 63 4.03 -23.80 2.50
C MET A 63 2.74 -24.55 2.82
N SER A 64 1.71 -24.27 2.02
CA SER A 64 0.34 -24.72 2.25
C SER A 64 0.02 -25.99 1.46
N ALA A 65 -1.24 -26.43 1.49
CA ALA A 65 -1.73 -27.50 0.62
C ALA A 65 -1.47 -27.21 -0.88
N VAL A 66 -1.38 -25.94 -1.27
CA VAL A 66 -0.99 -25.51 -2.62
C VAL A 66 0.46 -25.90 -2.94
N THR A 67 1.37 -25.85 -1.97
CA THR A 67 2.75 -26.29 -2.20
C THR A 67 2.81 -27.79 -2.43
N LEU A 68 2.26 -28.59 -1.50
CA LEU A 68 2.33 -30.06 -1.57
C LEU A 68 1.74 -30.59 -2.88
N LEU A 69 0.54 -30.14 -3.25
CA LEU A 69 -0.12 -30.56 -4.49
C LEU A 69 0.54 -29.92 -5.72
N GLY A 70 0.61 -28.60 -5.72
CA GLY A 70 0.92 -27.81 -6.91
C GLY A 70 2.39 -27.87 -7.33
N VAL A 71 3.35 -27.83 -6.41
CA VAL A 71 4.79 -27.93 -6.77
C VAL A 71 5.13 -29.33 -7.30
N SER A 72 4.46 -30.36 -6.77
CA SER A 72 4.62 -31.74 -7.22
C SER A 72 4.00 -31.97 -8.61
N ALA A 73 2.82 -31.40 -8.86
CA ALA A 73 2.19 -31.38 -10.17
C ALA A 73 3.01 -30.57 -11.21
N GLU A 74 3.62 -29.47 -10.78
CA GLU A 74 4.52 -28.65 -11.61
C GLU A 74 5.77 -29.46 -12.03
N ASN A 75 6.44 -30.11 -11.07
CA ASN A 75 7.63 -30.95 -11.34
C ASN A 75 7.32 -32.19 -12.19
N TYR A 76 6.10 -32.73 -12.11
CA TYR A 76 5.62 -33.80 -12.98
C TYR A 76 5.38 -33.34 -14.43
N THR A 77 4.81 -32.14 -14.59
CA THR A 77 4.26 -31.66 -15.88
C THR A 77 5.26 -30.86 -16.71
N TYR A 78 6.13 -30.08 -16.06
CA TYR A 78 7.04 -29.12 -16.70
C TYR A 78 8.52 -29.36 -16.38
N GLY A 79 8.84 -30.04 -15.27
CA GLY A 79 10.21 -30.45 -14.92
C GLY A 79 10.78 -29.81 -13.66
N THR A 80 12.07 -30.03 -13.42
CA THR A 80 12.76 -29.64 -12.17
C THR A 80 13.11 -28.16 -12.03
N GLN A 81 12.87 -27.32 -13.04
CA GLN A 81 13.35 -25.93 -13.09
C GLN A 81 12.95 -25.17 -11.82
N PHE A 82 11.73 -25.38 -11.33
CA PHE A 82 11.18 -24.75 -10.12
C PHE A 82 12.07 -24.87 -8.87
N VAL A 83 12.93 -25.90 -8.76
CA VAL A 83 13.81 -26.07 -7.58
C VAL A 83 14.80 -24.91 -7.41
N VAL A 84 15.11 -24.16 -8.47
CA VAL A 84 15.98 -22.96 -8.44
C VAL A 84 15.47 -21.89 -7.46
N ILE A 85 14.17 -21.89 -7.13
CA ILE A 85 13.57 -20.99 -6.12
C ILE A 85 14.24 -21.08 -4.73
N ASN A 86 14.95 -22.18 -4.44
CA ASN A 86 15.71 -22.35 -3.20
C ASN A 86 16.95 -21.43 -3.11
N LEU A 87 17.55 -21.06 -4.25
CA LEU A 87 18.60 -20.03 -4.28
C LEU A 87 18.04 -18.69 -3.81
N SER A 88 16.79 -18.39 -4.19
CA SER A 88 16.06 -17.20 -3.79
C SER A 88 15.72 -17.19 -2.29
N TYR A 89 15.50 -18.35 -1.68
CA TYR A 89 15.37 -18.48 -0.23
C TYR A 89 16.72 -18.28 0.49
N LEU A 90 17.83 -18.77 -0.09
CA LEU A 90 19.18 -18.57 0.42
C LEU A 90 19.63 -17.10 0.34
N LEU A 91 19.46 -16.44 -0.80
CA LEU A 91 19.77 -15.01 -0.98
C LEU A 91 18.80 -14.13 -0.17
N GLY A 92 17.54 -14.55 -0.11
CA GLY A 92 16.52 -13.83 0.59
C GLY A 92 16.66 -13.90 2.11
N THR A 93 17.09 -15.02 2.68
CA THR A 93 17.18 -15.18 4.14
C THR A 93 18.14 -14.22 4.85
N PRO A 94 19.38 -13.94 4.40
CA PRO A 94 20.20 -12.90 5.01
C PRO A 94 19.59 -11.52 4.78
N ILE A 95 18.91 -11.30 3.65
CA ILE A 95 18.14 -10.08 3.42
C ILE A 95 17.01 -10.00 4.48
N VAL A 96 15.97 -10.84 4.49
CA VAL A 96 14.95 -10.91 5.57
C VAL A 96 15.54 -10.85 6.99
N CYS A 97 16.52 -11.68 7.30
CA CYS A 97 16.92 -11.96 8.68
C CYS A 97 17.98 -11.02 9.21
N TYR A 98 18.99 -10.71 8.39
CA TYR A 98 19.84 -9.60 8.73
C TYR A 98 19.16 -8.28 8.48
N GLY A 99 18.07 -8.18 7.75
CA GLY A 99 17.54 -6.89 7.36
C GLY A 99 16.25 -6.41 7.99
N PHE A 100 15.34 -7.31 8.34
CA PHE A 100 13.93 -6.94 8.44
C PHE A 100 13.57 -6.92 9.90
N LEU A 101 13.49 -8.12 10.42
CA LEU A 101 13.12 -8.45 11.76
C LEU A 101 13.68 -7.55 12.91
N PRO A 102 14.96 -7.19 13.06
CA PRO A 102 15.38 -6.62 14.36
C PRO A 102 14.87 -5.20 14.73
N VAL A 103 14.91 -4.19 13.90
CA VAL A 103 14.14 -2.96 14.12
C VAL A 103 12.61 -3.18 14.14
N PHE A 104 12.05 -4.15 13.41
CA PHE A 104 10.66 -4.60 13.62
C PHE A 104 10.35 -4.84 15.09
N PHE A 105 11.37 -5.40 15.71
CA PHE A 105 11.48 -5.85 17.07
C PHE A 105 12.08 -4.76 18.00
N LYS A 106 12.55 -3.61 17.48
CA LYS A 106 12.65 -2.34 18.24
C LYS A 106 11.29 -1.66 18.35
N LEU A 107 10.50 -1.76 17.28
CA LEU A 107 9.22 -1.10 17.08
C LEU A 107 8.04 -1.79 17.80
N GLN A 108 8.04 -3.12 17.81
CA GLN A 108 7.21 -3.97 18.68
C GLN A 108 5.68 -3.88 18.52
N ALA A 109 5.20 -3.43 17.36
CA ALA A 109 3.78 -3.39 17.02
C ALA A 109 3.14 -4.78 16.84
N THR A 110 1.87 -4.95 17.23
CA THR A 110 1.10 -6.18 16.93
C THR A 110 0.85 -6.36 15.43
N SER A 111 0.69 -5.25 14.73
CA SER A 111 0.52 -5.20 13.30
C SER A 111 1.86 -4.86 12.66
N ALA A 112 2.22 -5.60 11.61
CA ALA A 112 3.19 -5.23 10.58
C ALA A 112 2.85 -3.90 9.89
N TYR A 113 1.79 -3.23 10.36
CA TYR A 113 1.29 -1.96 9.88
C TYR A 113 0.94 -0.94 10.99
N GLU A 114 0.73 -1.22 12.28
CA GLU A 114 1.02 -0.16 13.31
C GLU A 114 2.52 0.02 13.48
N TYR A 115 3.24 -1.04 13.12
CA TYR A 115 4.51 -0.88 12.48
C TYR A 115 4.49 0.31 11.53
N LEU A 116 3.66 0.37 10.47
CA LEU A 116 3.30 1.57 9.69
C LEU A 116 2.78 2.84 10.41
N GLU A 117 2.85 3.11 11.72
CA GLU A 117 2.57 4.50 12.21
C GLU A 117 3.62 5.63 11.95
N LYS A 118 4.90 5.32 11.94
CA LYS A 118 6.17 6.02 12.05
C LYS A 118 7.03 6.29 10.74
N ARG A 119 6.61 7.05 9.68
CA ARG A 119 7.51 7.48 8.53
C ARG A 119 7.24 8.71 7.60
N PHE A 120 6.06 9.10 7.12
CA PHE A 120 5.93 10.15 6.06
C PHE A 120 4.71 11.07 6.09
N GLY A 121 3.64 10.60 6.70
CA GLY A 121 2.27 11.00 6.41
C GLY A 121 1.39 9.76 6.47
N ILE A 122 0.10 9.86 6.77
CA ILE A 122 -0.84 8.75 7.13
C ILE A 122 -1.58 8.27 5.88
N ARG A 123 -0.80 8.19 4.78
CA ARG A 123 -1.21 7.53 3.56
C ARG A 123 -1.17 6.05 3.79
N ALA A 124 -0.10 5.25 3.59
CA ALA A 124 -0.03 3.78 3.88
C ALA A 124 -0.50 3.21 5.23
N ARG A 125 -1.38 3.88 5.97
CA ARG A 125 -2.69 3.27 6.31
C ARG A 125 -3.52 3.44 5.04
N MET A 126 -4.68 4.09 5.01
CA MET A 126 -5.36 4.42 3.75
C MET A 126 -5.30 3.32 2.67
N MET A 127 -5.01 3.38 1.38
CA MET A 127 -5.05 2.12 0.61
C MET A 127 -4.14 0.95 1.07
N ALA A 128 -3.53 0.81 2.27
CA ALA A 128 -2.64 -0.24 2.83
C ALA A 128 -3.13 -1.64 3.35
N SER A 129 -4.37 -1.88 3.83
CA SER A 129 -5.08 -3.24 3.89
C SER A 129 -6.51 -3.82 3.09
N PHE A 130 -7.34 -3.75 1.87
CA PHE A 130 -7.41 -3.96 0.18
C PHE A 130 -6.31 -3.60 -1.00
N VAL A 131 -5.28 -4.41 -1.48
CA VAL A 131 -3.73 -4.68 -1.30
C VAL A 131 -2.91 -5.62 -0.17
N TYR A 132 -2.60 -5.51 1.22
CA TYR A 132 -2.75 -6.43 2.53
C TYR A 132 -4.03 -7.30 3.27
N PHE A 133 -5.41 -7.15 3.36
CA PHE A 133 -6.63 -8.11 3.62
C PHE A 133 -7.34 -9.14 2.61
N PHE A 134 -7.83 -8.86 1.37
CA PHE A 134 -8.40 -9.87 0.39
C PHE A 134 -7.49 -10.85 -0.44
N GLN A 135 -6.19 -10.73 -0.83
CA GLN A 135 -5.32 -11.93 -1.09
C GLN A 135 -5.56 -13.06 -0.10
N LEU A 136 -5.16 -12.90 1.14
CA LEU A 136 -5.25 -13.83 2.24
C LEU A 136 -6.73 -14.12 2.59
N LEU A 137 -7.67 -13.67 1.75
CA LEU A 137 -9.09 -14.06 1.63
C LEU A 137 -9.38 -14.83 0.29
N LEU A 138 -8.85 -14.39 -0.85
CA LEU A 138 -8.82 -15.02 -2.19
C LEU A 138 -7.94 -16.27 -2.16
N TYR A 139 -6.64 -16.12 -1.87
CA TYR A 139 -5.69 -17.14 -1.43
C TYR A 139 -6.14 -17.94 -0.21
N SER A 140 -6.83 -17.41 0.82
CA SER A 140 -7.39 -18.35 1.83
C SER A 140 -8.51 -19.20 1.23
N GLY A 141 -9.27 -18.67 0.26
CA GLY A 141 -10.17 -19.43 -0.60
C GLY A 141 -9.44 -20.48 -1.45
N VAL A 142 -8.37 -20.12 -2.16
CA VAL A 142 -7.54 -21.05 -2.97
C VAL A 142 -6.87 -22.12 -2.10
N VAL A 143 -6.40 -21.74 -0.91
CA VAL A 143 -5.82 -22.68 0.05
C VAL A 143 -6.88 -23.58 0.68
N LEU A 144 -8.11 -23.11 0.91
CA LEU A 144 -9.20 -23.96 1.39
C LEU A 144 -9.72 -24.90 0.29
N TYR A 145 -9.62 -24.48 -0.97
CA TYR A 145 -9.93 -25.31 -2.14
C TYR A 145 -8.94 -26.47 -2.32
N ALA A 146 -7.65 -26.28 -2.04
CA ALA A 146 -6.61 -27.31 -2.23
C ALA A 146 -6.85 -28.62 -1.43
N PRO A 147 -7.09 -28.63 -0.10
CA PRO A 147 -7.49 -29.82 0.65
C PRO A 147 -8.82 -30.44 0.18
N SER A 148 -9.73 -29.64 -0.38
CA SER A 148 -11.01 -30.14 -0.87
C SER A 148 -10.87 -31.03 -2.11
N LEU A 149 -9.91 -30.72 -2.98
CA LEU A 149 -9.53 -31.55 -4.14
C LEU A 149 -8.86 -32.85 -3.69
N ALA A 150 -7.97 -32.78 -2.70
CA ALA A 150 -7.36 -33.97 -2.11
C ALA A 150 -8.36 -34.89 -1.42
N LEU A 151 -9.38 -34.33 -0.73
CA LEU A 151 -10.43 -35.13 -0.11
C LEU A 151 -11.37 -35.75 -1.16
N GLU A 152 -11.76 -34.98 -2.19
CA GLU A 152 -12.55 -35.51 -3.32
C GLU A 152 -11.86 -36.73 -3.96
N ALA A 153 -10.57 -36.61 -4.28
CA ALA A 153 -9.78 -37.67 -4.92
C ALA A 153 -9.49 -38.90 -4.03
N THR A 154 -9.66 -38.82 -2.71
CA THR A 154 -9.35 -39.91 -1.75
C THR A 154 -10.59 -40.54 -1.09
N THR A 155 -11.75 -39.86 -1.15
CA THR A 155 -12.97 -40.30 -0.46
C THR A 155 -14.25 -40.25 -1.30
N GLY A 156 -14.24 -39.56 -2.44
CA GLY A 156 -15.47 -39.28 -3.20
C GLY A 156 -16.42 -38.28 -2.54
N ILE A 157 -16.08 -37.70 -1.38
CA ILE A 157 -16.87 -36.65 -0.72
C ILE A 157 -16.87 -35.40 -1.61
N SER A 158 -18.05 -34.81 -1.82
CA SER A 158 -18.21 -33.65 -2.70
C SER A 158 -17.40 -32.44 -2.21
N LYS A 159 -16.75 -31.73 -3.14
CA LYS A 159 -15.95 -30.52 -2.86
C LYS A 159 -16.66 -29.54 -1.92
N THR A 160 -17.95 -29.32 -2.10
CA THR A 160 -18.80 -28.46 -1.26
C THR A 160 -18.79 -28.88 0.21
N ALA A 161 -18.97 -30.17 0.50
CA ALA A 161 -18.92 -30.67 1.88
C ALA A 161 -17.50 -30.56 2.45
N SER A 162 -16.49 -30.92 1.66
CA SER A 162 -15.06 -30.83 2.03
C SER A 162 -14.64 -29.40 2.42
N ILE A 163 -14.98 -28.40 1.59
CA ILE A 163 -14.71 -26.97 1.84
C ILE A 163 -15.37 -26.51 3.15
N VAL A 164 -16.66 -26.84 3.33
CA VAL A 164 -17.43 -26.39 4.51
C VAL A 164 -16.92 -27.03 5.79
N ILE A 165 -16.65 -28.34 5.81
CA ILE A 165 -16.17 -29.05 7.00
C ILE A 165 -14.78 -28.52 7.42
N ILE A 166 -13.83 -28.46 6.48
CA ILE A 166 -12.45 -28.02 6.77
C ILE A 166 -12.44 -26.54 7.19
N GLY A 167 -13.20 -25.69 6.49
CA GLY A 167 -13.31 -24.27 6.78
C GLY A 167 -13.93 -23.98 8.14
N LEU A 168 -15.02 -24.66 8.52
CA LEU A 168 -15.68 -24.48 9.81
C LEU A 168 -14.81 -24.95 10.98
N VAL A 169 -14.13 -26.10 10.86
CA VAL A 169 -13.20 -26.58 11.90
C VAL A 169 -12.04 -25.60 12.08
N CYS A 170 -11.47 -25.10 10.97
CA CYS A 170 -10.42 -24.08 11.02
C CYS A 170 -10.89 -22.79 11.70
N ALA A 171 -12.04 -22.25 11.27
CA ALA A 171 -12.65 -21.05 11.84
C ALA A 171 -12.91 -21.19 13.34
N PHE A 172 -13.34 -22.37 13.80
CA PHE A 172 -13.63 -22.64 15.20
C PHE A 172 -12.37 -22.61 16.09
N TYR A 173 -11.36 -23.45 15.83
CA TYR A 173 -10.22 -23.55 16.74
C TYR A 173 -9.31 -22.32 16.73
N SER A 174 -9.13 -21.69 15.56
CA SER A 174 -8.28 -20.49 15.38
C SER A 174 -8.85 -19.31 16.16
N THR A 175 -10.16 -19.09 16.03
CA THR A 175 -10.93 -18.11 16.81
C THR A 175 -10.76 -18.30 18.31
N ILE A 176 -10.80 -19.55 18.77
CA ILE A 176 -10.84 -19.87 20.20
C ILE A 176 -9.45 -19.77 20.86
N GLY A 177 -8.40 -20.23 20.18
CA GLY A 177 -7.06 -20.36 20.75
C GLY A 177 -6.12 -19.15 20.61
N GLY A 178 -6.25 -18.35 19.55
CA GLY A 178 -5.33 -17.25 19.24
C GLY A 178 -3.93 -17.69 18.81
N ILE A 179 -3.02 -16.75 18.56
CA ILE A 179 -1.71 -17.03 17.94
C ILE A 179 -0.87 -18.03 18.74
N LYS A 180 -1.01 -18.09 20.07
CA LYS A 180 -0.28 -19.03 20.90
C LYS A 180 -0.72 -20.49 20.68
N ALA A 181 -2.00 -20.71 20.38
CA ALA A 181 -2.48 -22.00 19.94
C ALA A 181 -2.03 -22.30 18.51
N VAL A 182 -2.21 -21.33 17.59
CA VAL A 182 -1.84 -21.47 16.17
C VAL A 182 -0.37 -21.86 16.02
N LEU A 183 0.56 -21.16 16.68
CA LEU A 183 2.00 -21.48 16.66
C LEU A 183 2.36 -22.88 17.20
N ILE A 184 1.47 -23.53 17.96
CA ILE A 184 1.68 -24.89 18.49
C ILE A 184 0.96 -25.93 17.62
N THR A 185 -0.22 -25.63 17.07
CA THR A 185 -0.82 -26.45 16.01
C THR A 185 0.09 -26.50 14.79
N ASP A 186 0.72 -25.39 14.42
CA ASP A 186 1.64 -25.29 13.28
C ASP A 186 2.87 -26.20 13.41
N VAL A 187 3.38 -26.47 14.62
CA VAL A 187 4.48 -27.42 14.83
C VAL A 187 4.01 -28.85 14.58
N PHE A 188 2.85 -29.22 15.11
CA PHE A 188 2.25 -30.54 14.90
C PHE A 188 1.87 -30.75 13.42
N GLN A 189 1.25 -29.75 12.81
CA GLN A 189 0.84 -29.72 11.41
C GLN A 189 2.05 -29.77 10.47
N GLY A 190 3.14 -29.06 10.77
CA GLY A 190 4.40 -29.13 10.01
C GLY A 190 5.08 -30.49 10.06
N LEU A 191 5.05 -31.18 11.20
CA LEU A 191 5.56 -32.57 11.30
C LEU A 191 4.74 -33.52 10.42
N LEU A 192 3.41 -33.37 10.36
CA LEU A 192 2.55 -34.15 9.47
C LEU A 192 2.78 -33.84 7.98
N MET A 193 3.10 -32.60 7.63
CA MET A 193 3.49 -32.23 6.26
C MET A 193 4.78 -32.94 5.81
N PHE A 194 5.82 -32.89 6.64
CA PHE A 194 7.06 -33.64 6.35
C PHE A 194 6.80 -35.15 6.28
N ALA A 195 5.99 -35.71 7.20
CA ALA A 195 5.62 -37.12 7.16
C ALA A 195 4.92 -37.49 5.84
N ALA A 196 3.98 -36.68 5.36
CA ALA A 196 3.29 -36.91 4.09
C ALA A 196 4.22 -36.88 2.87
N VAL A 197 5.15 -35.92 2.80
CA VAL A 197 6.11 -35.83 1.68
C VAL A 197 7.14 -36.97 1.74
N PHE A 198 7.70 -37.28 2.91
CA PHE A 198 8.65 -38.40 3.07
C PHE A 198 7.99 -39.77 2.83
N LEU A 199 6.71 -39.93 3.17
CA LEU A 199 5.93 -41.14 2.87
C LEU A 199 5.88 -41.37 1.35
N ILE A 200 5.57 -40.35 0.56
CA ILE A 200 5.52 -40.46 -0.91
C ILE A 200 6.89 -40.79 -1.51
N ILE A 201 7.94 -40.10 -1.06
CA ILE A 201 9.32 -40.36 -1.52
C ILE A 201 9.75 -41.78 -1.15
N GLY A 202 9.45 -42.23 0.07
CA GLY A 202 9.79 -43.57 0.57
C GLY A 202 9.04 -44.68 -0.15
N THR A 203 7.73 -44.53 -0.38
CA THR A 203 6.93 -45.53 -1.13
C THR A 203 7.36 -45.62 -2.59
N ALA A 204 7.69 -44.50 -3.23
CA ALA A 204 8.21 -44.50 -4.59
C ALA A 204 9.60 -45.13 -4.66
N ALA A 205 10.51 -44.77 -3.75
CA ALA A 205 11.85 -45.35 -3.72
C ALA A 205 11.79 -46.87 -3.50
N ASN A 206 10.91 -47.35 -2.62
CA ASN A 206 10.69 -48.79 -2.42
C ASN A 206 10.04 -49.47 -3.64
N GLY A 207 9.08 -48.82 -4.30
CA GLY A 207 8.40 -49.36 -5.48
C GLY A 207 9.22 -49.36 -6.77
N VAL A 208 10.30 -48.56 -6.84
CA VAL A 208 11.12 -48.34 -8.05
C VAL A 208 12.58 -48.80 -7.86
N GLY A 209 12.98 -49.24 -6.67
CA GLY A 209 14.31 -49.82 -6.40
C GLY A 209 15.37 -48.83 -5.88
N GLY A 210 14.97 -47.61 -5.50
CA GLY A 210 15.80 -46.62 -4.82
C GLY A 210 15.71 -45.21 -5.39
N LEU A 211 16.22 -44.23 -4.64
CA LEU A 211 16.21 -42.81 -5.04
C LEU A 211 16.97 -42.56 -6.36
N GLY A 212 18.04 -43.32 -6.62
CA GLY A 212 18.81 -43.23 -7.87
C GLY A 212 18.01 -43.66 -9.10
N GLN A 213 17.09 -44.64 -8.97
CA GLN A 213 16.28 -45.08 -10.10
C GLN A 213 15.16 -44.09 -10.43
N ILE A 214 14.60 -43.41 -9.43
CA ILE A 214 13.70 -42.25 -9.63
C ILE A 214 14.41 -41.16 -10.45
N TRP A 215 15.67 -40.86 -10.12
CA TRP A 215 16.48 -39.86 -10.81
C TRP A 215 16.77 -40.25 -12.26
N GLU A 216 17.13 -41.51 -12.52
CA GLU A 216 17.43 -41.96 -13.89
C GLU A 216 16.17 -42.06 -14.77
N ILE A 217 14.99 -42.40 -14.21
CA ILE A 217 13.72 -42.33 -14.94
C ILE A 217 13.33 -40.87 -15.24
N ALA A 218 13.52 -39.95 -14.28
CA ALA A 218 13.31 -38.52 -14.53
C ALA A 218 14.26 -37.97 -15.61
N LYS A 219 15.51 -38.47 -15.66
CA LYS A 219 16.52 -38.14 -16.68
C LYS A 219 16.11 -38.64 -18.07
N GLN A 220 15.72 -39.91 -18.17
CA GLN A 220 15.22 -40.51 -19.43
C GLN A 220 13.96 -39.79 -19.94
N GLY A 221 13.08 -39.37 -19.02
CA GLY A 221 11.90 -38.56 -19.34
C GLY A 221 12.17 -37.09 -19.67
N GLN A 222 13.41 -36.60 -19.69
CA GLN A 222 13.73 -35.17 -19.85
C GLN A 222 13.09 -34.25 -18.78
N ARG A 223 12.75 -34.78 -17.59
CA ARG A 223 12.20 -33.98 -16.47
C ARG A 223 13.28 -33.26 -15.68
N LEU A 224 14.53 -33.71 -15.78
CA LEU A 224 15.71 -33.09 -15.16
C LEU A 224 16.22 -31.90 -15.99
N GLU A 225 15.42 -30.85 -16.09
CA GLU A 225 15.87 -29.57 -16.65
C GLU A 225 16.42 -28.67 -15.54
N PHE A 226 17.71 -28.33 -15.68
CA PHE A 226 18.42 -27.39 -14.82
C PHE A 226 19.11 -26.27 -15.60
N ASP A 227 19.12 -26.29 -16.93
CA ASP A 227 19.96 -25.41 -17.77
C ASP A 227 19.16 -24.30 -18.50
N SER A 228 17.90 -24.08 -18.09
CA SER A 228 16.99 -23.06 -18.64
C SER A 228 17.41 -21.64 -18.22
N ILE A 229 18.54 -21.16 -18.75
CA ILE A 229 19.21 -19.88 -18.41
C ILE A 229 18.81 -18.75 -19.39
N GLU A 230 17.86 -19.01 -20.28
CA GLU A 230 17.19 -18.02 -21.15
C GLU A 230 16.57 -16.87 -20.35
N LEU A 231 16.50 -15.69 -20.96
CA LEU A 231 15.97 -14.47 -20.33
C LEU A 231 14.78 -13.84 -21.07
N ASP A 232 14.13 -14.58 -21.98
CA ASP A 232 12.78 -14.26 -22.43
C ASP A 232 11.80 -14.29 -21.24
N PRO A 233 11.10 -13.19 -20.91
CA PRO A 233 10.12 -13.16 -19.83
C PRO A 233 8.82 -13.92 -20.13
N THR A 234 8.62 -14.40 -21.37
CA THR A 234 7.46 -15.21 -21.75
C THR A 234 7.63 -16.72 -21.52
N VAL A 235 8.86 -17.20 -21.28
CA VAL A 235 9.10 -18.59 -20.85
C VAL A 235 8.58 -18.81 -19.43
N ARG A 236 7.89 -19.94 -19.20
CA ARG A 236 7.19 -20.25 -17.95
C ARG A 236 8.13 -20.19 -16.73
N HIS A 237 9.23 -20.93 -16.75
CA HIS A 237 10.27 -20.93 -15.72
C HIS A 237 11.66 -20.95 -16.34
N THR A 238 12.41 -19.87 -16.12
CA THR A 238 13.87 -19.80 -16.32
C THR A 238 14.58 -19.55 -15.00
N TRP A 239 15.89 -19.78 -14.95
CA TRP A 239 16.75 -19.45 -13.80
C TRP A 239 16.52 -18.04 -13.28
N TRP A 240 16.37 -17.08 -14.19
CA TRP A 240 16.20 -15.67 -13.87
C TRP A 240 14.80 -15.39 -13.32
N SER A 241 13.76 -15.98 -13.93
CA SER A 241 12.38 -15.87 -13.42
C SER A 241 12.23 -16.45 -12.00
N LEU A 242 12.97 -17.52 -11.67
CA LEU A 242 12.89 -18.20 -10.38
C LEU A 242 13.87 -17.63 -9.35
N THR A 243 15.06 -17.20 -9.75
CA THR A 243 16.02 -16.54 -8.87
C THR A 243 15.51 -15.14 -8.52
N LEU A 244 15.29 -14.28 -9.52
CA LEU A 244 14.80 -12.92 -9.28
C LEU A 244 13.34 -12.96 -8.82
N GLY A 245 12.42 -13.60 -9.56
CA GLY A 245 11.01 -13.61 -9.19
C GLY A 245 10.69 -14.45 -7.97
N GLY A 246 11.45 -15.50 -7.70
CA GLY A 246 11.41 -16.20 -6.42
C GLY A 246 12.00 -15.39 -5.26
N LEU A 247 12.97 -14.49 -5.51
CA LEU A 247 13.50 -13.61 -4.46
C LEU A 247 12.46 -12.52 -4.16
N CYS A 248 11.86 -11.98 -5.22
CA CYS A 248 10.74 -11.05 -5.14
C CYS A 248 9.54 -11.64 -4.40
N THR A 249 9.28 -12.94 -4.57
CA THR A 249 8.19 -13.64 -3.88
C THR A 249 8.58 -14.17 -2.50
N PHE A 250 9.85 -14.54 -2.26
CA PHE A 250 10.28 -15.02 -0.95
C PHE A 250 10.44 -13.91 0.06
N LEU A 251 11.15 -12.83 -0.30
CA LEU A 251 11.27 -11.68 0.59
C LEU A 251 9.85 -11.15 0.88
N SER A 252 8.96 -11.15 -0.12
CA SER A 252 7.50 -10.91 -0.02
C SER A 252 6.84 -11.79 1.04
N LEU A 253 7.01 -13.10 0.97
CA LEU A 253 6.44 -13.97 1.98
C LEU A 253 7.06 -13.79 3.36
N TYR A 254 8.37 -13.53 3.48
CA TYR A 254 9.12 -13.70 4.75
C TYR A 254 9.56 -12.44 5.44
N GLY A 255 10.13 -11.53 4.67
CA GLY A 255 10.55 -10.25 5.19
C GLY A 255 9.37 -9.55 5.81
N VAL A 256 8.25 -9.65 5.10
CA VAL A 256 7.38 -8.52 4.97
C VAL A 256 5.93 -8.81 5.30
N ASN A 257 5.45 -10.04 5.10
CA ASN A 257 4.08 -10.45 5.38
C ASN A 257 3.69 -10.42 6.86
N GLN A 258 2.59 -9.74 7.22
CA GLN A 258 1.99 -9.74 8.57
C GLN A 258 2.08 -11.10 9.23
N VAL A 259 1.72 -12.16 8.50
CA VAL A 259 1.68 -13.52 9.03
C VAL A 259 3.03 -13.88 9.64
N GLN A 260 4.12 -13.67 8.91
CA GLN A 260 5.47 -14.00 9.40
C GLN A 260 5.97 -13.04 10.46
N ILE A 261 5.61 -11.78 10.37
CA ILE A 261 6.07 -10.75 11.29
C ILE A 261 5.44 -10.87 12.64
N GLN A 262 4.12 -11.07 12.67
CA GLN A 262 3.40 -11.30 13.90
C GLN A 262 3.99 -12.53 14.63
N ARG A 263 4.36 -13.57 13.88
CA ARG A 263 5.09 -14.75 14.37
C ARG A 263 6.48 -14.39 14.89
N MET A 264 7.27 -13.65 14.10
CA MET A 264 8.61 -13.15 14.45
C MET A 264 8.65 -12.23 15.69
N LEU A 265 7.55 -11.53 15.99
CA LEU A 265 7.40 -10.66 17.17
C LEU A 265 6.87 -11.41 18.42
N THR A 266 6.47 -12.69 18.30
CA THR A 266 6.00 -13.48 19.47
C THR A 266 7.11 -14.00 20.40
N VAL A 267 8.39 -13.75 20.11
CA VAL A 267 9.52 -14.17 20.96
C VAL A 267 10.07 -13.01 21.79
N LYS A 268 10.74 -13.29 22.92
CA LYS A 268 11.19 -12.25 23.86
C LYS A 268 12.28 -11.32 23.35
N ASN A 269 13.22 -11.85 22.55
CA ASN A 269 14.49 -11.19 22.30
C ASN A 269 14.89 -11.14 20.82
N MET A 270 15.51 -10.02 20.47
CA MET A 270 16.08 -9.71 19.16
C MET A 270 16.85 -10.88 18.52
N LYS A 271 17.87 -11.36 19.23
CA LYS A 271 18.74 -12.46 18.80
C LYS A 271 18.03 -13.83 18.78
N ALA A 272 16.89 -13.98 19.47
CA ALA A 272 16.10 -15.20 19.45
C ALA A 272 15.27 -15.29 18.17
N SER A 273 14.64 -14.19 17.76
CA SER A 273 13.89 -14.15 16.49
C SER A 273 14.83 -14.31 15.29
N GLN A 274 16.00 -13.67 15.33
CA GLN A 274 17.04 -13.81 14.30
C GLN A 274 17.47 -15.28 14.11
N LYS A 275 17.52 -16.04 15.21
CA LYS A 275 17.79 -17.48 15.18
C LYS A 275 16.59 -18.27 14.65
N ALA A 276 15.35 -17.89 14.97
CA ALA A 276 14.16 -18.57 14.48
C ALA A 276 14.04 -18.48 12.96
N LEU A 277 14.31 -17.29 12.41
CA LEU A 277 14.27 -17.07 10.97
C LEU A 277 15.45 -17.71 10.23
N TRP A 278 16.69 -17.66 10.76
CA TRP A 278 17.80 -18.46 10.21
C TRP A 278 17.56 -19.98 10.30
N LEU A 279 16.81 -20.45 11.29
CA LEU A 279 16.40 -21.85 11.41
C LEU A 279 15.25 -22.21 10.45
N SER A 280 14.40 -21.26 10.06
CA SER A 280 13.31 -21.53 9.10
C SER A 280 13.82 -21.77 7.67
N TRP A 281 14.94 -21.16 7.26
CA TRP A 281 15.51 -21.34 5.91
C TRP A 281 15.88 -22.80 5.55
N PRO A 282 16.66 -23.56 6.35
CA PRO A 282 16.96 -24.95 6.03
C PRO A 282 15.72 -25.84 6.11
N ILE A 283 14.76 -25.55 7.00
CA ILE A 283 13.48 -26.27 7.08
C ILE A 283 12.66 -26.03 5.80
N LEU A 284 12.57 -24.77 5.35
CA LEU A 284 11.89 -24.36 4.12
C LEU A 284 12.52 -25.02 2.88
N SER A 285 13.84 -24.98 2.80
CA SER A 285 14.59 -25.51 1.65
C SER A 285 14.49 -27.03 1.58
N LEU A 286 14.57 -27.72 2.74
CA LEU A 286 14.32 -29.16 2.82
C LEU A 286 12.90 -29.52 2.36
N LEU A 287 11.88 -28.76 2.79
CA LEU A 287 10.49 -28.99 2.37
C LEU A 287 10.29 -28.72 0.88
N SER A 288 10.89 -27.67 0.33
CA SER A 288 10.82 -27.34 -1.11
C SER A 288 11.49 -28.41 -1.96
N ILE A 289 12.74 -28.78 -1.67
CA ILE A 289 13.50 -29.79 -2.40
C ILE A 289 12.79 -31.16 -2.32
N THR A 290 12.31 -31.57 -1.16
CA THR A 290 11.57 -32.83 -1.02
C THR A 290 10.23 -32.79 -1.74
N THR A 291 9.51 -31.67 -1.76
CA THR A 291 8.26 -31.55 -2.54
C THR A 291 8.55 -31.64 -4.04
N CYS A 292 9.59 -30.95 -4.55
CA CYS A 292 10.01 -31.06 -5.96
C CYS A 292 10.37 -32.52 -6.32
N PHE A 293 11.19 -33.17 -5.48
CA PHE A 293 11.53 -34.59 -5.66
C PHE A 293 10.31 -35.52 -5.55
N SER A 294 9.28 -35.17 -4.77
CA SER A 294 8.04 -35.94 -4.71
C SER A 294 7.23 -35.88 -6.02
N GLY A 295 7.35 -34.80 -6.81
CA GLY A 295 6.85 -34.75 -8.18
C GLY A 295 7.56 -35.75 -9.11
N LEU A 296 8.89 -35.86 -9.01
CA LEU A 296 9.67 -36.87 -9.73
C LEU A 296 9.36 -38.30 -9.25
N ALA A 297 9.12 -38.48 -7.95
CA ALA A 297 8.69 -39.74 -7.36
C ALA A 297 7.34 -40.21 -7.93
N ILE A 298 6.37 -39.31 -8.04
CA ILE A 298 5.08 -39.56 -8.70
C ILE A 298 5.27 -39.84 -10.20
N TYR A 299 6.14 -39.08 -10.89
CA TYR A 299 6.48 -39.32 -12.29
C TYR A 299 7.08 -40.72 -12.51
N SER A 300 7.98 -41.18 -11.64
CA SER A 300 8.59 -42.51 -11.76
C SER A 300 7.57 -43.66 -11.73
N LYS A 301 6.39 -43.46 -11.14
CA LYS A 301 5.26 -44.42 -11.15
C LYS A 301 4.41 -44.34 -12.43
N TYR A 302 4.20 -43.15 -12.99
CA TYR A 302 3.28 -42.92 -14.12
C TYR A 302 3.96 -42.63 -15.47
N HIS A 303 5.30 -42.68 -15.56
CA HIS A 303 6.06 -42.30 -16.77
C HIS A 303 5.59 -42.96 -18.08
N ASN A 304 5.12 -44.22 -18.02
CA ASN A 304 4.61 -44.98 -19.17
C ASN A 304 3.09 -44.88 -19.39
N CYS A 305 2.34 -44.32 -18.43
CA CYS A 305 0.87 -44.26 -18.47
C CYS A 305 0.35 -43.09 -17.63
N ASP A 306 0.18 -41.93 -18.26
CA ASP A 306 -0.25 -40.70 -17.59
C ASP A 306 -1.75 -40.69 -17.25
N PRO A 307 -2.14 -40.64 -15.95
CA PRO A 307 -3.54 -40.63 -15.53
C PRO A 307 -4.30 -39.36 -15.96
N PHE A 308 -3.61 -38.25 -16.27
CA PHE A 308 -4.25 -37.05 -16.81
C PHE A 308 -4.70 -37.27 -18.26
N LEU A 309 -3.84 -37.84 -19.12
CA LEU A 309 -4.19 -38.20 -20.50
C LEU A 309 -5.25 -39.32 -20.55
N LYS A 310 -5.17 -40.30 -19.64
CA LYS A 310 -6.21 -41.34 -19.44
C LYS A 310 -7.55 -40.77 -18.90
N LYS A 311 -7.64 -39.47 -18.60
CA LYS A 311 -8.80 -38.77 -18.00
C LYS A 311 -9.28 -39.38 -16.67
N ARG A 312 -8.38 -40.02 -15.91
CA ARG A 312 -8.67 -40.58 -14.57
C ARG A 312 -8.70 -39.49 -13.48
N ILE A 313 -8.15 -38.31 -13.78
CA ILE A 313 -8.20 -37.09 -12.96
C ILE A 313 -8.61 -35.87 -13.79
N THR A 314 -9.20 -34.85 -13.15
CA THR A 314 -9.70 -33.63 -13.82
C THR A 314 -8.74 -32.44 -13.77
N SER A 315 -7.83 -32.41 -12.78
CA SER A 315 -6.74 -31.42 -12.68
C SER A 315 -5.40 -32.13 -12.39
N PRO A 316 -4.25 -31.64 -12.92
CA PRO A 316 -2.93 -32.11 -12.51
C PRO A 316 -2.69 -32.00 -10.99
N ASP A 317 -3.34 -31.05 -10.31
CA ASP A 317 -3.27 -30.90 -8.83
C ASP A 317 -3.78 -32.16 -8.08
N MET A 318 -4.48 -33.09 -8.74
CA MET A 318 -4.93 -34.37 -8.17
C MET A 318 -3.92 -35.51 -8.29
N LEU A 319 -2.78 -35.33 -8.97
CA LEU A 319 -1.77 -36.38 -9.20
C LEU A 319 -1.23 -37.00 -7.89
N MET A 320 -0.91 -36.16 -6.91
CA MET A 320 -0.37 -36.61 -5.62
C MET A 320 -1.41 -37.41 -4.78
N PRO A 321 -2.67 -36.94 -4.62
CA PRO A 321 -3.75 -37.75 -4.03
C PRO A 321 -3.97 -39.09 -4.73
N LEU A 322 -4.00 -39.12 -6.07
CA LEU A 322 -4.18 -40.35 -6.84
C LEU A 322 -3.04 -41.35 -6.58
N TYR A 323 -1.78 -40.89 -6.61
CA TYR A 323 -0.61 -41.71 -6.33
C TYR A 323 -0.71 -42.45 -4.99
N VAL A 324 -1.22 -41.79 -3.95
CA VAL A 324 -1.36 -42.39 -2.62
C VAL A 324 -2.45 -43.46 -2.60
N MET A 325 -3.57 -43.27 -3.28
CA MET A 325 -4.64 -44.27 -3.36
C MET A 325 -4.32 -45.43 -4.32
N ASP A 326 -3.44 -45.23 -5.30
CA ASP A 326 -2.93 -46.29 -6.19
C ASP A 326 -1.80 -47.12 -5.53
N THR A 327 -1.00 -46.52 -4.65
CA THR A 327 0.26 -47.13 -4.18
C THR A 327 0.24 -47.54 -2.70
N VAL A 328 -0.54 -46.86 -1.86
CA VAL A 328 -0.45 -46.98 -0.39
C VAL A 328 -1.79 -47.30 0.30
N SER A 329 -2.89 -47.36 -0.44
CA SER A 329 -4.24 -47.75 0.04
C SER A 329 -4.26 -49.05 0.85
N ASN A 330 -3.44 -50.03 0.44
CA ASN A 330 -3.35 -51.35 1.06
C ASN A 330 -2.71 -51.36 2.47
N ILE A 331 -2.14 -50.23 2.93
CA ILE A 331 -1.49 -50.11 4.24
C ILE A 331 -2.31 -49.14 5.11
N PRO A 332 -3.19 -49.64 6.01
CA PRO A 332 -4.16 -48.81 6.71
C PRO A 332 -3.49 -47.77 7.61
N GLY A 333 -3.93 -46.51 7.50
CA GLY A 333 -3.39 -45.38 8.24
C GLY A 333 -2.35 -44.56 7.47
N LEU A 334 -1.67 -45.12 6.46
CA LEU A 334 -0.71 -44.36 5.64
C LEU A 334 -1.41 -43.33 4.72
N PRO A 335 -2.50 -43.65 3.99
CA PRO A 335 -3.33 -42.65 3.33
C PRO A 335 -3.87 -41.59 4.30
N GLY A 336 -4.26 -41.99 5.51
CA GLY A 336 -4.71 -41.10 6.57
C GLY A 336 -3.66 -40.10 7.02
N ILE A 337 -2.41 -40.53 7.20
CA ILE A 337 -1.26 -39.64 7.51
C ILE A 337 -1.03 -38.64 6.38
N PHE A 338 -1.09 -39.09 5.12
CA PHE A 338 -0.94 -38.21 3.96
C PHE A 338 -2.04 -37.14 3.87
N VAL A 339 -3.32 -37.53 3.95
CA VAL A 339 -4.45 -36.59 3.93
C VAL A 339 -4.40 -35.66 5.14
N ALA A 340 -4.03 -36.17 6.32
CA ALA A 340 -3.80 -35.36 7.51
C ALA A 340 -2.66 -34.34 7.31
N GLY A 341 -1.61 -34.66 6.54
CA GLY A 341 -0.53 -33.72 6.17
C GLY A 341 -0.97 -32.62 5.20
N ILE A 342 -1.78 -32.92 4.19
CA ILE A 342 -2.37 -31.90 3.30
C ILE A 342 -3.33 -31.01 4.08
N PHE A 343 -4.20 -31.61 4.90
CA PHE A 343 -5.12 -30.86 5.76
C PHE A 343 -4.35 -29.96 6.71
N SER A 344 -3.29 -30.47 7.33
CA SER A 344 -2.38 -29.70 8.17
C SER A 344 -1.82 -28.46 7.46
N ALA A 345 -1.34 -28.61 6.22
CA ALA A 345 -0.82 -27.49 5.43
C ALA A 345 -1.87 -26.44 5.04
N GLY A 346 -3.12 -26.86 4.81
CA GLY A 346 -4.24 -25.95 4.59
C GLY A 346 -4.65 -25.24 5.89
N LEU A 347 -4.78 -25.99 6.98
CA LEU A 347 -5.22 -25.51 8.29
C LEU A 347 -4.22 -24.56 8.96
N SER A 348 -2.92 -24.81 8.87
CA SER A 348 -1.87 -23.89 9.35
C SER A 348 -1.98 -22.55 8.64
N THR A 349 -2.06 -22.58 7.31
CA THR A 349 -2.14 -21.39 6.45
C THR A 349 -3.43 -20.61 6.65
N ILE A 350 -4.59 -21.28 6.75
CA ILE A 350 -5.89 -20.61 6.95
C ILE A 350 -6.04 -20.09 8.38
N SER A 351 -5.54 -20.80 9.40
CA SER A 351 -5.54 -20.29 10.79
C SER A 351 -4.59 -19.10 10.95
N ALA A 352 -3.43 -19.13 10.28
CA ALA A 352 -2.52 -18.00 10.16
C ALA A 352 -3.16 -16.81 9.45
N ALA A 353 -3.87 -17.06 8.34
CA ALA A 353 -4.66 -16.07 7.61
C ALA A 353 -5.73 -15.44 8.50
N GLN A 354 -6.66 -16.22 9.04
CA GLN A 354 -7.72 -15.73 9.94
C GLN A 354 -7.18 -14.93 11.12
N ASN A 355 -6.14 -15.43 11.80
CA ASN A 355 -5.52 -14.72 12.92
C ASN A 355 -4.90 -13.40 12.48
N SER A 356 -4.20 -13.35 11.35
CA SER A 356 -3.51 -12.15 10.87
C SER A 356 -4.46 -11.13 10.26
N LEU A 357 -5.48 -11.60 9.55
CA LEU A 357 -6.62 -10.79 9.13
C LEU A 357 -7.35 -10.22 10.33
N ALA A 358 -7.57 -10.99 11.41
CA ALA A 358 -8.24 -10.51 12.62
C ALA A 358 -7.36 -9.59 13.50
N ALA A 359 -6.06 -9.88 13.60
CA ALA A 359 -5.07 -9.08 14.32
C ALA A 359 -5.02 -7.69 13.72
N VAL A 360 -4.83 -7.65 12.42
CA VAL A 360 -4.85 -6.42 11.67
C VAL A 360 -6.29 -5.87 11.62
N THR A 361 -7.34 -6.71 11.67
CA THR A 361 -8.75 -6.25 11.82
C THR A 361 -8.99 -5.63 13.22
N LEU A 362 -7.99 -5.56 14.08
CA LEU A 362 -8.11 -4.90 15.36
C LEU A 362 -6.98 -3.93 15.67
N GLU A 363 -5.80 -4.04 15.07
CA GLU A 363 -4.61 -3.23 15.39
C GLU A 363 -4.34 -2.15 14.35
N ASP A 364 -4.50 -2.49 13.08
CA ASP A 364 -4.89 -1.48 12.12
C ASP A 364 -6.32 -1.14 12.47
N TYR A 365 -7.25 -2.01 12.10
CA TYR A 365 -8.68 -1.76 12.00
C TYR A 365 -9.32 -1.35 13.33
N MET A 366 -9.72 -2.28 14.19
CA MET A 366 -10.78 -1.94 15.14
C MET A 366 -10.34 -1.18 16.42
N LYS A 367 -9.06 -0.94 16.68
CA LYS A 367 -8.60 -0.15 17.86
C LYS A 367 -8.64 1.36 17.68
N PRO A 368 -8.35 1.94 16.50
CA PRO A 368 -8.47 3.37 16.30
C PRO A 368 -9.91 3.92 16.25
N LEU A 369 -10.96 3.12 15.96
CA LEU A 369 -12.40 3.20 16.35
C LEU A 369 -12.84 3.95 17.55
N TYR A 370 -13.12 3.16 18.57
CA TYR A 370 -11.96 2.89 19.38
C TYR A 370 -11.43 4.19 20.00
N LYS A 371 -10.68 4.94 19.18
CA LYS A 371 -9.95 6.21 19.35
C LYS A 371 -10.35 7.45 18.47
N LYS A 372 -11.49 7.59 17.71
CA LYS A 372 -11.96 8.93 17.13
C LYS A 372 -13.45 9.54 17.19
N CYS A 373 -14.54 9.01 17.81
CA CYS A 373 -15.74 9.80 18.34
C CYS A 373 -16.40 9.43 19.74
N VAL A 374 -15.68 9.06 20.80
CA VAL A 374 -16.07 9.12 22.24
C VAL A 374 -14.88 9.52 23.12
N GLY A 375 -14.02 8.58 23.57
CA GLY A 375 -12.80 8.93 24.34
C GLY A 375 -11.83 7.82 24.80
N HIS A 376 -12.23 6.55 24.92
CA HIS A 376 -11.41 5.52 25.58
C HIS A 376 -10.99 4.42 24.63
N GLU A 377 -9.80 3.81 24.81
CA GLU A 377 -9.46 2.57 24.11
C GLU A 377 -10.40 1.42 24.47
N PHE A 378 -10.49 0.40 23.60
CA PHE A 378 -11.20 -0.82 23.94
C PHE A 378 -10.57 -1.44 25.19
N SER A 379 -11.38 -1.65 26.23
CA SER A 379 -11.01 -2.53 27.36
C SER A 379 -10.41 -3.84 26.81
N PRO A 380 -9.30 -4.36 27.37
CA PRO A 380 -8.57 -5.49 26.78
C PRO A 380 -9.44 -6.71 26.47
N THR A 381 -10.46 -6.96 27.30
CA THR A 381 -11.45 -8.03 27.12
C THR A 381 -12.44 -7.76 25.98
N LYS A 382 -12.83 -6.50 25.73
CA LYS A 382 -13.62 -6.11 24.55
C LYS A 382 -12.82 -6.25 23.27
N SER A 383 -11.55 -5.82 23.28
CA SER A 383 -10.61 -6.07 22.18
C SER A 383 -10.52 -7.57 21.89
N ALA A 384 -10.15 -8.37 22.89
CA ALA A 384 -9.98 -9.82 22.74
C ALA A 384 -11.29 -10.59 22.50
N PHE A 385 -12.47 -9.97 22.62
CA PHE A 385 -13.73 -10.54 22.15
C PHE A 385 -13.95 -10.23 20.67
N ILE A 386 -13.77 -8.97 20.26
CA ILE A 386 -13.93 -8.53 18.87
C ILE A 386 -12.92 -9.25 17.98
N ALA A 387 -11.66 -9.38 18.41
CA ALA A 387 -10.62 -10.20 17.78
C ALA A 387 -11.11 -11.60 17.34
N LYS A 388 -11.95 -12.23 18.16
CA LYS A 388 -12.47 -13.58 17.94
C LYS A 388 -13.66 -13.59 17.00
N VAL A 389 -14.59 -12.65 17.16
CA VAL A 389 -15.70 -12.46 16.21
C VAL A 389 -15.14 -12.25 14.79
N LEU A 390 -14.08 -11.46 14.66
CA LEU A 390 -13.40 -11.19 13.40
C LEU A 390 -12.71 -12.41 12.79
N ALA A 391 -11.91 -13.15 13.56
CA ALA A 391 -11.27 -14.38 13.10
C ALA A 391 -12.31 -15.38 12.56
N PHE A 392 -13.44 -15.51 13.26
CA PHE A 392 -14.56 -16.33 12.83
C PHE A 392 -15.20 -15.81 11.53
N THR A 393 -15.50 -14.51 11.46
CA THR A 393 -16.07 -13.88 10.26
C THR A 393 -15.17 -14.07 9.03
N PHE A 394 -13.85 -13.96 9.15
CA PHE A 394 -12.94 -14.23 8.03
C PHE A 394 -12.80 -15.71 7.69
N GLY A 395 -13.01 -16.61 8.65
CA GLY A 395 -13.22 -18.02 8.36
C GLY A 395 -14.44 -18.26 7.47
N ILE A 396 -15.59 -17.66 7.80
CA ILE A 396 -16.80 -17.76 6.98
C ILE A 396 -16.64 -17.11 5.60
N ILE A 397 -15.98 -15.95 5.50
CA ILE A 397 -15.71 -15.31 4.20
C ILE A 397 -14.71 -16.13 3.37
N SER A 398 -13.71 -16.78 3.99
CA SER A 398 -12.79 -17.71 3.29
C SER A 398 -13.53 -18.91 2.69
N ILE A 399 -14.55 -19.45 3.39
CA ILE A 399 -15.44 -20.50 2.85
C ILE A 399 -16.18 -20.00 1.61
N ALA A 400 -16.73 -18.78 1.65
CA ALA A 400 -17.43 -18.19 0.50
C ALA A 400 -16.51 -17.98 -0.72
N LEU A 401 -15.27 -17.52 -0.50
CA LEU A 401 -14.29 -17.30 -1.58
C LEU A 401 -13.68 -18.61 -2.12
N ALA A 402 -13.66 -19.69 -1.35
CA ALA A 402 -13.21 -21.01 -1.84
C ALA A 402 -14.09 -21.54 -2.98
N PHE A 403 -15.38 -21.18 -3.02
CA PHE A 403 -16.26 -21.51 -4.16
C PHE A 403 -15.95 -20.71 -5.44
N LEU A 404 -15.24 -19.58 -5.33
CA LEU A 404 -14.74 -18.83 -6.50
C LEU A 404 -13.38 -19.35 -6.97
N ALA A 405 -12.59 -19.98 -6.09
CA ALA A 405 -11.28 -20.52 -6.42
C ALA A 405 -11.30 -21.61 -7.50
N GLN A 406 -12.41 -22.33 -7.67
CA GLN A 406 -12.57 -23.33 -8.73
C GLN A 406 -12.49 -22.76 -10.17
N PHE A 407 -12.63 -21.44 -10.32
CA PHE A 407 -12.48 -20.76 -11.61
C PHE A 407 -11.04 -20.27 -11.86
N LEU A 408 -10.13 -20.41 -10.89
CA LEU A 408 -8.76 -19.86 -10.92
C LEU A 408 -7.72 -20.90 -11.35
N GLY A 409 -7.89 -21.54 -12.52
CA GLY A 409 -6.84 -22.35 -13.17
C GLY A 409 -6.22 -23.45 -12.29
N GLY A 410 -4.89 -23.55 -12.27
CA GLY A 410 -4.13 -24.48 -11.43
C GLY A 410 -3.62 -23.82 -10.14
N LEU A 411 -3.64 -24.55 -9.02
CA LEU A 411 -3.48 -24.01 -7.66
C LEU A 411 -2.20 -23.19 -7.45
N LEU A 412 -1.05 -23.72 -7.90
CA LEU A 412 0.26 -23.08 -7.74
C LEU A 412 0.34 -21.77 -8.53
N GLN A 413 -0.06 -21.81 -9.81
CA GLN A 413 -0.05 -20.63 -10.67
C GLN A 413 -1.02 -19.57 -10.17
N ALA A 414 -2.23 -19.93 -9.72
CA ALA A 414 -3.17 -18.98 -9.14
C ALA A 414 -2.60 -18.30 -7.89
N SER A 415 -2.02 -19.08 -6.98
CA SER A 415 -1.44 -18.56 -5.75
C SER A 415 -0.21 -17.69 -6.02
N LEU A 416 0.71 -18.12 -6.87
CA LEU A 416 1.90 -17.33 -7.23
C LEU A 416 1.58 -16.16 -8.18
N THR A 417 0.48 -16.19 -8.92
CA THR A 417 -0.08 -14.99 -9.60
C THR A 417 -0.56 -14.02 -8.54
N ILE A 418 -1.35 -14.49 -7.57
CA ILE A 418 -1.85 -13.69 -6.45
C ILE A 418 -0.65 -13.07 -5.66
N PHE A 419 0.37 -13.86 -5.27
CA PHE A 419 1.69 -13.43 -4.74
C PHE A 419 2.68 -12.85 -5.79
N GLY A 420 2.27 -12.59 -7.03
CA GLY A 420 3.19 -12.23 -8.13
C GLY A 420 2.79 -10.92 -8.78
N VAL A 421 1.60 -10.90 -9.41
CA VAL A 421 0.82 -9.72 -9.84
C VAL A 421 0.81 -8.65 -8.78
N VAL A 422 0.98 -9.12 -7.54
CA VAL A 422 0.94 -8.27 -6.42
C VAL A 422 1.90 -8.65 -5.32
N GLY A 423 2.22 -9.90 -5.01
CA GLY A 423 3.19 -10.14 -3.92
C GLY A 423 4.60 -9.56 -4.20
N GLY A 424 4.97 -9.41 -5.47
CA GLY A 424 6.13 -8.62 -5.90
C GLY A 424 5.91 -7.12 -5.81
N PRO A 425 4.78 -6.59 -6.32
CA PRO A 425 4.24 -5.33 -5.86
C PRO A 425 3.94 -5.25 -4.39
N LEU A 426 4.26 -6.29 -3.63
CA LEU A 426 4.11 -6.37 -2.20
C LEU A 426 5.52 -6.48 -1.55
N LEU A 427 6.61 -6.30 -2.31
CA LEU A 427 7.98 -6.36 -1.78
C LEU A 427 8.86 -5.11 -1.88
N GLY A 428 8.81 -4.39 -2.98
CA GLY A 428 9.63 -3.23 -3.24
C GLY A 428 9.46 -1.98 -2.32
N VAL A 429 8.47 -1.84 -1.44
CA VAL A 429 8.14 -0.71 -0.51
C VAL A 429 8.50 -1.04 0.95
N PHE A 430 8.68 -2.30 1.32
CA PHE A 430 9.58 -2.70 2.42
C PHE A 430 11.00 -2.38 1.94
N THR A 431 11.11 -2.17 0.62
CA THR A 431 12.22 -1.66 -0.11
C THR A 431 12.07 -0.14 -0.47
N LEU A 432 11.04 0.62 0.02
CA LEU A 432 10.79 2.12 -0.02
C LEU A 432 11.46 2.72 1.15
N GLY A 433 10.96 2.25 2.26
CA GLY A 433 11.84 1.49 2.97
C GLY A 433 12.88 2.36 3.63
N MET A 434 14.01 1.73 3.67
CA MET A 434 14.66 1.39 4.92
C MET A 434 16.17 1.64 4.80
N GLY A 435 16.55 2.06 3.59
CA GLY A 435 17.85 2.05 2.96
C GLY A 435 17.96 2.99 1.74
N THR A 436 16.85 3.48 1.14
CA THR A 436 16.70 4.63 0.23
C THR A 436 16.29 5.86 0.97
N GLU A 437 17.25 6.75 1.04
CA GLU A 437 17.12 8.12 1.45
C GLU A 437 15.69 8.71 1.32
N SER A 438 14.96 8.62 0.17
CA SER A 438 14.92 9.59 -0.95
C SER A 438 13.66 10.43 -1.43
N ALA A 439 12.57 10.83 -0.75
CA ALA A 439 11.68 10.08 0.14
C ALA A 439 10.17 10.48 0.18
N THR A 440 9.53 11.03 -0.86
CA THR A 440 8.17 11.57 -0.62
C THR A 440 7.16 10.51 -0.25
N GLU A 441 6.23 10.89 0.64
CA GLU A 441 4.99 10.14 0.90
C GLU A 441 4.41 9.77 -0.46
N SER A 442 4.20 10.77 -1.32
CA SER A 442 3.77 10.67 -2.71
C SER A 442 4.65 9.79 -3.62
N GLY A 443 5.97 9.87 -3.48
CA GLY A 443 6.93 9.05 -4.23
C GLY A 443 6.94 7.57 -3.85
N ALA A 444 6.15 7.18 -2.85
CA ALA A 444 5.79 5.80 -2.57
C ALA A 444 4.55 5.34 -3.33
N ILE A 445 3.75 6.25 -3.87
CA ILE A 445 2.29 6.26 -3.63
C ILE A 445 1.48 6.34 -4.93
N ILE A 446 2.04 6.89 -5.99
CA ILE A 446 1.33 7.10 -7.26
C ILE A 446 1.42 5.91 -8.18
N GLY A 447 2.57 5.69 -8.79
CA GLY A 447 2.75 4.59 -9.71
C GLY A 447 3.12 3.32 -8.98
N ALA A 448 3.16 3.39 -7.65
CA ALA A 448 2.38 2.50 -6.81
C ALA A 448 1.20 1.92 -7.62
N LEU A 449 0.13 2.69 -7.83
CA LEU A 449 -1.04 2.28 -8.60
C LEU A 449 -0.70 1.83 -9.97
N THR A 450 0.16 2.57 -10.63
CA THR A 450 0.49 2.25 -12.01
C THR A 450 1.22 0.88 -12.12
N ALA A 451 1.74 0.29 -11.03
CA ALA A 451 2.07 -1.15 -10.98
C ALA A 451 0.84 -2.02 -11.15
N PHE A 452 -0.28 -1.71 -10.50
CA PHE A 452 -1.52 -2.47 -10.61
C PHE A 452 -2.36 -2.11 -11.81
N SER A 453 -2.42 -0.85 -12.21
CA SER A 453 -2.99 -0.45 -13.49
C SER A 453 -2.33 -1.27 -14.61
N PHE A 454 -1.01 -1.49 -14.56
CA PHE A 454 -0.28 -2.34 -15.50
C PHE A 454 -0.43 -3.85 -15.21
N LEU A 455 -0.15 -4.31 -13.99
CA LEU A 455 -0.12 -5.74 -13.68
C LEU A 455 -1.52 -6.35 -13.77
N PHE A 456 -2.59 -5.62 -13.43
CA PHE A 456 -3.94 -6.09 -13.77
C PHE A 456 -4.30 -6.01 -15.23
N TRP A 457 -3.78 -5.04 -15.96
CA TRP A 457 -3.95 -5.02 -17.40
C TRP A 457 -3.33 -6.26 -18.05
N ILE A 458 -2.09 -6.65 -17.70
CA ILE A 458 -1.50 -7.87 -18.24
C ILE A 458 -2.14 -9.16 -17.71
N VAL A 459 -2.71 -9.14 -16.49
CA VAL A 459 -3.29 -10.33 -15.82
C VAL A 459 -4.71 -10.65 -16.25
N PHE A 460 -5.56 -9.63 -16.39
CA PHE A 460 -6.92 -9.79 -16.91
C PHE A 460 -6.98 -9.67 -18.45
N GLY A 461 -5.86 -9.33 -19.09
CA GLY A 461 -5.70 -9.36 -20.54
C GLY A 461 -5.94 -10.73 -21.17
N GLN A 462 -6.58 -10.72 -22.34
CA GLN A 462 -6.99 -11.88 -23.13
C GLN A 462 -6.79 -11.59 -24.64
N PRO A 463 -6.57 -12.63 -25.48
CA PRO A 463 -6.40 -14.04 -25.14
C PRO A 463 -5.00 -14.34 -24.57
N ARG A 464 -4.85 -15.50 -23.91
CA ARG A 464 -3.60 -15.98 -23.31
C ARG A 464 -3.14 -17.30 -23.93
N PRO A 465 -1.83 -17.54 -24.08
CA PRO A 465 -1.30 -18.81 -24.59
C PRO A 465 -1.46 -19.94 -23.57
N ILE A 466 -1.59 -21.16 -24.06
CA ILE A 466 -1.50 -22.38 -23.24
C ILE A 466 -0.02 -22.78 -23.14
N PRO A 467 0.57 -22.95 -21.95
CA PRO A 467 1.98 -23.30 -21.83
C PRO A 467 2.25 -24.73 -22.36
N PRO A 468 3.36 -24.95 -23.08
CA PRO A 468 3.75 -26.28 -23.51
C PRO A 468 4.05 -27.18 -22.30
N LYS A 469 3.74 -28.47 -22.42
CA LYS A 469 3.98 -29.50 -21.39
C LYS A 469 5.04 -30.48 -21.90
N LEU A 470 5.83 -31.05 -20.99
CA LEU A 470 6.74 -32.14 -21.36
C LEU A 470 5.94 -33.38 -21.81
N PRO A 471 6.39 -34.11 -22.85
CA PRO A 471 5.64 -35.21 -23.42
C PRO A 471 5.48 -36.35 -22.40
N THR A 472 4.24 -36.77 -22.15
CA THR A 472 3.90 -37.99 -21.40
C THR A 472 3.36 -39.06 -22.35
N THR A 473 3.63 -40.32 -22.07
CA THR A 473 3.16 -41.43 -22.91
C THR A 473 1.93 -42.12 -22.33
N ILE A 474 1.21 -42.77 -23.24
CA ILE A 474 0.05 -43.65 -22.99
C ILE A 474 0.32 -45.07 -23.52
N GLU A 475 1.52 -45.33 -24.02
CA GLU A 475 1.91 -46.59 -24.68
C GLU A 475 2.00 -47.77 -23.70
N GLY A 476 2.20 -47.50 -22.40
CA GLY A 476 2.09 -48.48 -21.32
C GLY A 476 0.71 -48.52 -20.65
N CYS A 477 -0.32 -47.87 -21.22
CA CYS A 477 -1.71 -48.02 -20.79
C CYS A 477 -2.44 -49.04 -21.69
N ASP A 478 -3.23 -49.95 -21.10
CA ASP A 478 -4.18 -50.75 -21.87
C ASP A 478 -5.25 -49.86 -22.55
N ASN A 479 -5.42 -50.06 -23.87
CA ASN A 479 -6.45 -49.47 -24.72
C ASN A 479 -6.61 -47.93 -24.64
N VAL A 480 -5.81 -47.19 -25.42
CA VAL A 480 -5.99 -45.73 -25.59
C VAL A 480 -6.08 -45.35 -27.07
N ALA A 481 -7.02 -44.47 -27.40
CA ALA A 481 -7.18 -43.93 -28.75
C ALA A 481 -6.28 -42.70 -28.96
N ASN A 482 -5.64 -42.61 -30.13
CA ASN A 482 -4.80 -41.46 -30.49
C ASN A 482 -5.62 -40.16 -30.56
N ILE A 483 -5.14 -39.13 -29.86
CA ILE A 483 -5.65 -37.75 -29.99
C ILE A 483 -4.45 -36.81 -30.16
N THR A 484 -4.16 -36.44 -31.42
CA THR A 484 -3.27 -35.33 -31.74
C THR A 484 -3.99 -34.01 -31.49
N ILE A 485 -3.47 -33.17 -30.60
CA ILE A 485 -3.96 -31.82 -30.37
C ILE A 485 -3.15 -30.87 -31.26
N SER A 486 -3.80 -30.26 -32.25
CA SER A 486 -3.18 -29.22 -33.08
C SER A 486 -3.09 -27.89 -32.33
N THR A 487 -1.87 -27.38 -32.12
CA THR A 487 -1.64 -26.00 -31.69
C THR A 487 -1.91 -25.07 -32.87
N GLY A 488 -3.01 -24.31 -32.81
CA GLY A 488 -3.32 -23.29 -33.82
C GLY A 488 -2.59 -21.99 -33.51
N ASP A 489 -1.72 -21.53 -34.42
CA ASP A 489 -1.06 -20.24 -34.30
C ASP A 489 -2.09 -19.10 -34.37
N SER A 490 -2.14 -18.31 -33.30
CA SER A 490 -2.84 -17.04 -33.25
C SER A 490 -1.92 -16.01 -32.57
N SER A 491 -1.91 -14.78 -33.08
CA SER A 491 -0.97 -13.75 -32.66
C SER A 491 -1.34 -13.15 -31.29
N TYR A 492 -0.97 -13.85 -30.21
CA TYR A 492 -1.15 -13.37 -28.84
C TYR A 492 -0.34 -12.09 -28.58
N PHE A 493 -0.96 -11.10 -27.91
CA PHE A 493 -0.28 -9.86 -27.51
C PHE A 493 0.84 -10.14 -26.50
N TYR A 494 2.04 -9.59 -26.74
CA TYR A 494 3.27 -9.99 -26.05
C TYR A 494 3.19 -9.92 -24.51
N LEU A 495 2.64 -8.83 -23.97
CA LEU A 495 2.52 -8.65 -22.51
C LEU A 495 1.60 -9.70 -21.84
N TYR A 496 0.67 -10.31 -22.57
CA TYR A 496 -0.19 -11.38 -22.04
C TYR A 496 0.49 -12.75 -22.04
N ARG A 497 1.69 -12.88 -22.64
CA ARG A 497 2.53 -14.09 -22.61
C ARG A 497 3.47 -14.14 -21.40
N ILE A 498 3.71 -13.02 -20.71
CA ILE A 498 4.70 -12.92 -19.62
C ILE A 498 4.36 -13.88 -18.47
N SER A 499 5.37 -14.62 -18.01
CA SER A 499 5.23 -15.59 -16.92
C SER A 499 4.83 -14.92 -15.60
N TYR A 500 4.01 -15.62 -14.81
CA TYR A 500 3.56 -15.15 -13.51
C TYR A 500 4.68 -15.00 -12.48
N MET A 501 5.80 -15.68 -12.68
CA MET A 501 7.01 -15.45 -11.87
C MET A 501 7.59 -14.06 -12.13
N TRP A 502 7.52 -13.56 -13.37
CA TRP A 502 7.99 -12.22 -13.75
C TRP A 502 7.08 -11.10 -13.28
N TYR A 503 5.82 -11.36 -12.93
CA TYR A 503 4.98 -10.36 -12.25
C TYR A 503 5.60 -9.94 -10.90
N SER A 504 6.30 -10.86 -10.24
CA SER A 504 6.91 -10.58 -8.95
C SER A 504 8.12 -9.64 -9.06
N PRO A 505 9.01 -9.73 -10.06
CA PRO A 505 9.94 -8.69 -10.45
C PRO A 505 9.24 -7.48 -11.05
N LEU A 506 8.45 -7.57 -12.14
CA LEU A 506 7.64 -6.47 -12.79
C LEU A 506 6.70 -5.71 -11.86
N GLY A 507 6.66 -6.16 -10.63
CA GLY A 507 6.10 -5.48 -9.50
C GLY A 507 7.00 -5.28 -8.28
N PHE A 508 7.99 -6.09 -7.91
CA PHE A 508 9.04 -5.74 -6.93
C PHE A 508 9.83 -4.55 -7.40
N LEU A 509 9.85 -4.41 -8.71
CA LEU A 509 9.93 -3.27 -9.57
C LEU A 509 8.70 -3.39 -10.54
N ILE A 510 7.55 -2.67 -10.57
CA ILE A 510 7.77 -1.37 -11.19
C ILE A 510 8.69 -0.67 -10.29
N THR A 511 8.10 -0.53 -9.12
CA THR A 511 8.68 -0.03 -7.95
C THR A 511 9.79 0.87 -8.33
N PHE A 512 10.95 0.25 -8.30
CA PHE A 512 12.17 0.86 -8.02
C PHE A 512 12.63 1.81 -9.08
N ILE A 513 11.96 2.00 -10.20
CA ILE A 513 12.53 2.87 -11.20
C ILE A 513 11.56 3.86 -11.81
N LEU A 514 10.46 4.13 -11.11
CA LEU A 514 9.64 5.27 -11.46
C LEU A 514 9.42 6.36 -10.37
N GLY A 515 9.51 6.12 -9.05
CA GLY A 515 9.30 7.12 -7.93
C GLY A 515 10.34 7.46 -6.84
N LEU A 516 11.65 7.46 -7.00
CA LEU A 516 12.54 8.57 -7.31
C LEU A 516 12.26 9.28 -8.60
N VAL A 517 11.92 8.67 -9.71
CA VAL A 517 11.52 9.52 -10.84
C VAL A 517 10.30 10.37 -10.45
N ILE A 518 9.41 10.02 -9.53
CA ILE A 518 8.64 10.99 -8.68
C ILE A 518 8.85 10.77 -7.14
N SER A 519 10.07 10.41 -6.71
CA SER A 519 10.63 10.98 -5.45
C SER A 519 11.61 12.07 -5.85
N ASN A 520 12.82 11.84 -6.42
CA ASN A 520 13.46 12.86 -7.28
C ASN A 520 12.47 13.72 -8.05
N LEU A 521 11.56 13.39 -8.98
CA LEU A 521 10.74 14.51 -9.53
C LEU A 521 9.74 15.13 -8.54
N SER A 522 9.18 14.39 -7.56
CA SER A 522 8.60 15.02 -6.34
C SER A 522 9.68 15.53 -5.36
N HIS A 523 10.85 15.88 -5.88
CA HIS A 523 12.05 16.54 -5.34
C HIS A 523 12.78 17.33 -6.46
N LEU A 524 12.15 17.42 -7.63
CA LEU A 524 12.51 18.25 -8.76
C LEU A 524 11.34 19.21 -9.15
N PHE A 525 10.29 19.36 -8.31
CA PHE A 525 9.08 20.25 -8.41
C PHE A 525 8.47 21.11 -7.17
N PHE A 526 9.00 21.24 -5.92
CA PHE A 526 8.46 21.86 -4.63
C PHE A 526 9.39 21.91 -3.31
N LYS A 527 10.32 22.87 -2.99
CA LYS A 527 11.36 22.81 -1.88
C LYS A 527 10.67 22.41 -0.60
N LYS A 528 11.22 21.54 0.26
CA LYS A 528 10.99 21.52 1.72
C LYS A 528 12.20 22.14 2.56
N GLN A 529 12.53 21.61 3.76
CA GLN A 529 13.82 21.44 4.52
C GLN A 529 13.84 20.00 5.11
N ASN A 530 14.53 19.60 6.21
CA ASN A 530 14.64 18.16 6.64
C ASN A 530 13.97 17.85 8.03
N GLU A 531 13.20 16.75 8.23
CA GLU A 531 12.24 16.54 9.36
C GLU A 531 12.70 15.90 10.69
N GLU A 532 13.98 16.05 11.06
CA GLU A 532 14.68 15.48 12.22
C GLU A 532 14.29 14.06 12.66
N LEU A 533 14.78 13.05 11.92
CA LEU A 533 14.20 11.70 11.96
C LEU A 533 15.04 10.68 12.81
N ASP A 534 14.41 10.01 13.80
CA ASP A 534 14.92 9.09 14.87
C ASP A 534 15.83 7.92 14.41
N THR A 535 17.04 7.86 15.01
CA THR A 535 18.14 6.91 14.72
C THR A 535 17.83 5.43 14.93
N ASN A 536 16.73 5.09 15.60
CA ASN A 536 16.31 3.71 15.74
C ASN A 536 15.65 3.16 14.51
N LEU A 537 15.17 4.04 13.64
CA LEU A 537 14.41 3.54 12.53
C LEU A 537 15.34 2.70 11.63
N PHE A 538 16.58 3.10 11.25
CA PHE A 538 17.18 2.57 10.01
C PHE A 538 18.18 1.40 10.04
N PHE A 539 18.31 0.71 8.88
CA PHE A 539 18.94 -0.60 8.56
C PHE A 539 20.42 -0.57 8.96
N PRO A 540 20.89 -1.02 10.16
CA PRO A 540 22.23 -0.87 10.79
C PRO A 540 23.59 -0.73 10.07
N VAL A 541 23.68 -0.73 8.74
CA VAL A 541 24.73 -0.15 7.87
C VAL A 541 25.10 1.29 8.22
N LEU A 542 25.53 1.98 7.19
CA LEU A 542 24.85 3.17 6.72
C LEU A 542 24.68 4.30 7.74
N ALA A 543 23.58 4.62 8.46
CA ALA A 543 23.58 5.66 9.52
C ALA A 543 24.15 5.25 10.87
N ARG A 544 25.29 4.61 10.76
CA ARG A 544 26.49 5.39 11.04
C ARG A 544 26.49 6.83 10.43
N ARG A 545 26.55 7.05 9.12
CA ARG A 545 26.75 8.33 8.43
C ARG A 545 25.63 9.37 8.28
N ILE A 546 24.37 9.21 8.69
CA ILE A 546 23.57 10.41 9.10
C ILE A 546 24.15 10.98 10.35
N TYR A 547 24.41 10.07 11.27
CA TYR A 547 24.81 10.42 12.60
C TYR A 547 26.20 11.10 12.51
N TYR A 548 27.00 10.75 11.50
CA TYR A 548 28.15 11.57 11.06
C TYR A 548 27.79 12.81 10.19
N ARG A 549 26.89 12.74 9.20
CA ARG A 549 26.52 13.88 8.30
C ARG A 549 25.97 15.07 9.09
N ARG A 550 24.98 14.86 9.96
CA ARG A 550 24.36 15.93 10.77
C ARG A 550 25.35 16.61 11.71
N CYS A 551 26.43 15.93 12.12
CA CYS A 551 27.47 16.54 12.96
C CYS A 551 28.37 17.53 12.20
N MET A 552 28.41 17.50 10.85
CA MET A 552 29.27 18.37 10.05
C MET A 552 28.60 19.70 9.65
N ASP A 553 27.27 19.72 9.51
CA ASP A 553 26.56 20.86 8.91
C ASP A 553 26.43 22.08 9.86
N VAL A 554 26.48 21.85 11.18
CA VAL A 554 26.23 22.87 12.24
C VAL A 554 27.34 23.93 12.34
N GLU A 555 28.55 23.65 11.89
CA GLU A 555 29.72 24.52 12.11
C GLU A 555 29.83 25.67 11.10
N ASN A 556 29.16 25.57 9.93
CA ASN A 556 29.32 26.51 8.81
C ASN A 556 28.37 27.72 8.83
N GLU A 557 27.20 27.64 9.48
CA GLU A 557 26.17 28.71 9.39
C GLU A 557 26.57 30.04 10.08
N ARG A 558 27.68 30.07 10.81
CA ARG A 558 28.06 31.21 11.67
C ARG A 558 28.72 32.39 10.93
N ASN A 559 29.17 32.22 9.69
CA ASN A 559 30.10 33.14 9.01
C ASN A 559 29.52 33.97 7.84
N SER A 560 28.31 33.67 7.35
CA SER A 560 27.83 34.19 6.05
C SER A 560 26.92 35.43 6.10
N SER A 561 26.82 36.11 7.24
CA SER A 561 25.84 37.20 7.47
C SER A 561 26.30 38.61 7.10
N LEU A 562 27.47 38.77 6.46
CA LEU A 562 27.97 40.04 5.91
C LEU A 562 28.08 40.01 4.38
N ASN A 563 27.65 41.10 3.74
CA ASN A 563 27.49 41.31 2.28
C ASN A 563 26.31 40.51 1.68
N ARG A 564 25.59 40.99 0.65
CA ARG A 564 25.79 42.17 -0.22
C ARG A 564 24.43 42.79 -0.64
N LYS A 565 24.44 43.99 -1.23
CA LYS A 565 23.25 44.72 -1.71
C LYS A 565 23.53 45.40 -3.07
N TYR A 566 22.49 45.52 -3.92
CA TYR A 566 22.35 46.32 -5.17
C TYR A 566 22.90 45.85 -6.53
N SER A 567 22.18 46.32 -7.58
CA SER A 567 22.57 46.58 -9.00
C SER A 567 22.51 45.42 -10.02
N LEU A 568 22.23 45.61 -11.33
CA LEU A 568 21.23 46.43 -12.10
C LEU A 568 21.09 45.81 -13.53
N THR A 569 20.32 46.43 -14.44
CA THR A 569 19.70 45.90 -15.69
C THR A 569 20.56 45.92 -16.99
N ASP A 570 19.95 45.38 -18.08
CA ASP A 570 20.11 45.67 -19.54
C ASP A 570 21.19 44.93 -20.39
N VAL A 571 21.02 44.65 -21.72
CA VAL A 571 19.83 44.34 -22.60
C VAL A 571 20.26 43.82 -24.01
N ILE A 572 19.36 43.14 -24.76
CA ILE A 572 19.30 42.89 -26.25
C ILE A 572 20.04 41.69 -26.95
N HIS A 573 19.25 41.01 -27.81
CA HIS A 573 19.49 40.12 -28.99
C HIS A 573 20.41 38.85 -28.98
N GLY A 574 19.83 37.77 -29.54
CA GLY A 574 20.45 36.55 -30.07
C GLY A 574 19.34 35.68 -30.72
N LYS A 575 19.65 34.81 -31.70
CA LYS A 575 18.70 33.96 -32.41
C LYS A 575 19.28 32.53 -32.60
N ASP A 576 18.42 31.63 -33.05
CA ASP A 576 18.68 30.28 -33.63
C ASP A 576 18.46 29.09 -32.67
N ASP A 577 18.57 27.88 -33.22
CA ASP A 577 17.57 26.80 -33.03
C ASP A 577 17.92 25.68 -32.00
N ALA A 578 16.98 24.73 -31.89
CA ALA A 578 17.10 23.34 -31.43
C ALA A 578 16.96 22.99 -29.92
N ALA A 579 15.81 22.38 -29.64
CA ALA A 579 15.63 21.06 -29.00
C ALA A 579 15.81 20.81 -27.48
N ASP A 580 15.01 19.82 -27.06
CA ASP A 580 15.03 18.96 -25.87
C ASP A 580 14.71 19.46 -24.44
N LYS A 581 13.81 18.69 -23.82
CA LYS A 581 13.18 18.94 -22.51
C LYS A 581 13.67 17.88 -21.53
N ILE A 582 14.10 18.27 -20.34
CA ILE A 582 14.70 17.31 -19.40
C ILE A 582 14.40 17.71 -17.94
N TYR A 583 13.55 16.99 -17.19
CA TYR A 583 13.08 17.41 -15.84
C TYR A 583 14.14 17.34 -14.69
N GLY A 584 14.62 18.47 -14.13
CA GLY A 584 15.63 18.56 -13.04
C GLY A 584 15.23 19.40 -11.78
N THR A 585 16.05 19.44 -10.71
CA THR A 585 15.79 19.79 -9.26
C THR A 585 14.89 20.98 -8.83
N GLN A 586 13.89 21.46 -9.57
CA GLN A 586 12.91 22.48 -9.15
C GLN A 586 11.93 22.03 -8.04
N PHE A 587 12.34 21.07 -7.19
CA PHE A 587 12.11 20.96 -5.75
C PHE A 587 12.01 22.34 -5.17
N TRP A 588 13.07 22.74 -4.48
CA TRP A 588 13.86 23.87 -4.94
C TRP A 588 13.34 25.26 -4.51
N MET A 589 12.01 25.43 -4.60
CA MET A 589 11.19 26.64 -4.50
C MET A 589 9.88 26.54 -3.65
N THR A 590 8.95 25.56 -3.72
CA THR A 590 7.65 25.63 -2.93
C THR A 590 7.75 25.72 -1.40
N CYS A 591 8.91 25.55 -0.75
CA CYS A 591 9.09 25.88 0.69
C CYS A 591 8.83 27.36 0.89
N LEU A 592 9.25 28.16 -0.08
CA LEU A 592 8.94 29.57 -0.17
C LEU A 592 7.42 29.79 -0.15
N SER A 593 6.63 28.90 -0.76
CA SER A 593 5.17 28.90 -0.63
C SER A 593 4.69 28.61 0.79
N PHE A 594 5.34 27.77 1.60
CA PHE A 594 5.01 27.62 3.02
C PHE A 594 5.34 28.88 3.84
N ILE A 595 6.43 29.55 3.48
CA ILE A 595 6.80 30.87 4.04
C ILE A 595 5.74 31.93 3.69
N PHE A 596 5.05 31.83 2.55
CA PHE A 596 3.90 32.69 2.20
C PHE A 596 2.56 32.23 2.83
N VAL A 597 2.28 30.92 2.84
CA VAL A 597 1.01 30.34 3.30
C VAL A 597 0.77 30.59 4.79
N VAL A 598 1.77 30.49 5.66
CA VAL A 598 1.53 30.73 7.10
C VAL A 598 1.12 32.18 7.41
N PRO A 599 1.82 33.22 6.93
CA PRO A 599 1.32 34.60 7.02
C PRO A 599 -0.09 34.77 6.47
N ILE A 600 -0.39 34.22 5.30
CA ILE A 600 -1.73 34.25 4.67
C ILE A 600 -2.78 33.61 5.60
N THR A 601 -2.61 32.36 5.99
CA THR A 601 -3.55 31.63 6.86
C THR A 601 -3.72 32.32 8.22
N SER A 602 -2.62 32.68 8.88
CA SER A 602 -2.61 33.16 10.27
C SER A 602 -3.05 34.61 10.47
N ARG A 603 -2.92 35.46 9.45
CA ARG A 603 -3.37 36.87 9.46
C ARG A 603 -4.75 37.03 8.84
N LEU A 604 -5.06 36.31 7.75
CA LEU A 604 -6.23 36.59 6.92
C LEU A 604 -7.45 35.73 7.26
N TYR A 605 -7.31 34.40 7.29
CA TYR A 605 -8.45 33.47 7.40
C TYR A 605 -8.70 33.00 8.84
N LEU A 606 -7.64 32.57 9.54
CA LEU A 606 -7.72 31.98 10.89
C LEU A 606 -8.52 32.82 11.89
N PRO A 607 -8.40 34.17 11.95
CA PRO A 607 -9.12 34.97 12.94
C PRO A 607 -10.65 34.90 12.78
N VAL A 608 -11.17 34.75 11.56
CA VAL A 608 -12.62 34.63 11.30
C VAL A 608 -13.15 33.31 11.85
N PHE A 609 -12.47 32.19 11.55
CA PHE A 609 -12.87 30.89 12.06
C PHE A 609 -12.81 30.81 13.60
N ILE A 610 -11.73 31.30 14.22
CA ILE A 610 -11.56 31.24 15.68
C ILE A 610 -12.58 32.09 16.44
N LYS A 611 -13.06 33.19 15.86
CA LYS A 611 -14.18 33.97 16.40
C LYS A 611 -15.50 33.21 16.37
N LEU A 612 -15.84 32.65 15.20
CA LEU A 612 -17.18 32.07 14.96
C LEU A 612 -17.34 30.65 15.53
N ARG A 613 -16.25 29.90 15.74
CA ARG A 613 -16.21 28.54 16.34
C ARG A 613 -17.25 27.54 15.79
N LEU A 614 -17.56 27.66 14.49
CA LEU A 614 -18.58 26.86 13.79
C LEU A 614 -18.20 25.38 13.66
N THR A 615 -19.19 24.48 13.66
CA THR A 615 -18.91 23.03 13.60
C THR A 615 -18.65 22.57 12.17
N SER A 616 -19.33 23.17 11.18
CA SER A 616 -18.95 23.11 9.77
C SER A 616 -18.41 24.47 9.32
N SER A 617 -17.22 24.51 8.73
CA SER A 617 -16.69 25.75 8.13
C SER A 617 -17.60 26.29 7.01
N TYR A 618 -18.44 25.46 6.40
CA TYR A 618 -19.43 25.89 5.39
C TYR A 618 -20.63 26.63 5.99
N GLU A 619 -20.81 26.62 7.32
CA GLU A 619 -21.78 27.49 8.03
C GLU A 619 -21.46 28.97 7.82
N TYR A 620 -20.17 29.32 7.72
CA TYR A 620 -19.73 30.67 7.36
C TYR A 620 -20.34 31.14 6.03
N LEU A 621 -20.44 30.26 5.04
CA LEU A 621 -21.02 30.60 3.73
C LEU A 621 -22.55 30.76 3.78
N GLN A 622 -23.24 30.16 4.76
CA GLN A 622 -24.64 30.48 5.04
C GLN A 622 -24.80 31.82 5.75
N LEU A 623 -23.91 32.16 6.69
CA LEU A 623 -23.93 33.44 7.41
C LEU A 623 -23.54 34.62 6.52
N ARG A 624 -22.58 34.41 5.61
CA ARG A 624 -22.09 35.44 4.67
C ARG A 624 -22.93 35.57 3.40
N PHE A 625 -23.52 34.48 2.91
CA PHE A 625 -24.27 34.44 1.65
C PHE A 625 -25.66 33.82 1.83
N ASP A 626 -25.82 32.50 1.66
CA ASP A 626 -27.09 31.80 1.82
C ASP A 626 -26.94 30.28 2.03
N ARG A 627 -28.05 29.60 2.30
CA ARG A 627 -28.13 28.13 2.49
C ARG A 627 -27.66 27.36 1.25
N ASN A 628 -27.80 27.91 0.05
CA ASN A 628 -27.39 27.27 -1.19
C ASN A 628 -25.85 27.29 -1.35
N CYS A 629 -25.18 28.38 -0.98
CA CYS A 629 -23.72 28.46 -0.92
C CYS A 629 -23.12 27.41 0.04
N ARG A 630 -23.74 27.23 1.21
CA ARG A 630 -23.38 26.17 2.18
C ARG A 630 -23.53 24.78 1.57
N LEU A 631 -24.71 24.46 1.03
CA LEU A 631 -25.02 23.14 0.46
C LEU A 631 -24.16 22.80 -0.77
N LEU A 632 -23.91 23.75 -1.66
CA LEU A 632 -23.02 23.57 -2.81
C LEU A 632 -21.59 23.26 -2.35
N SER A 633 -21.06 24.07 -1.43
CA SER A 633 -19.67 23.93 -0.96
C SER A 633 -19.46 22.64 -0.17
N SER A 634 -20.41 22.28 0.69
CA SER A 634 -20.33 21.05 1.48
C SER A 634 -20.53 19.81 0.61
N ALA A 635 -21.42 19.82 -0.39
CA ALA A 635 -21.55 18.73 -1.35
C ALA A 635 -20.29 18.54 -2.22
N LEU A 636 -19.72 19.64 -2.72
CA LEU A 636 -18.46 19.62 -3.46
C LEU A 636 -17.30 19.11 -2.61
N TYR A 637 -17.17 19.57 -1.36
CA TYR A 637 -16.17 19.04 -0.43
C TYR A 637 -16.45 17.57 -0.06
N MET A 638 -17.71 17.14 0.07
CA MET A 638 -18.02 15.72 0.30
C MET A 638 -17.57 14.85 -0.87
N LEU A 639 -17.87 15.24 -2.12
CA LEU A 639 -17.41 14.51 -3.31
C LEU A 639 -15.88 14.55 -3.43
N GLN A 640 -15.27 15.74 -3.29
CA GLN A 640 -13.83 15.93 -3.29
C GLN A 640 -13.18 15.06 -2.24
N MET A 641 -13.66 15.04 -0.99
CA MET A 641 -13.05 14.27 0.09
C MET A 641 -13.43 12.80 0.05
N VAL A 642 -14.54 12.37 -0.54
CA VAL A 642 -14.76 10.94 -0.79
C VAL A 642 -13.76 10.47 -1.84
N LEU A 643 -13.62 11.15 -2.97
CA LEU A 643 -12.60 10.79 -3.97
C LEU A 643 -11.18 10.99 -3.46
N TYR A 644 -10.83 12.12 -2.83
CA TYR A 644 -9.52 12.35 -2.24
C TYR A 644 -9.28 11.52 -0.98
N THR A 645 -10.31 10.97 -0.32
CA THR A 645 -10.07 9.80 0.55
C THR A 645 -9.76 8.63 -0.36
N SER A 646 -10.62 8.11 -1.24
CA SER A 646 -10.29 7.07 -2.25
C SER A 646 -9.01 7.26 -3.08
N VAL A 647 -8.35 8.43 -3.09
CA VAL A 647 -7.09 8.74 -3.77
C VAL A 647 -5.97 9.02 -2.76
N ALA A 648 -6.20 9.63 -1.58
CA ALA A 648 -5.29 9.50 -0.42
C ALA A 648 -5.40 8.12 0.25
N VAL A 649 -6.22 7.25 -0.34
CA VAL A 649 -6.64 5.85 -0.17
C VAL A 649 -6.77 5.20 -1.55
N TYR A 650 -6.12 5.75 -2.58
CA TYR A 650 -5.49 4.95 -3.63
C TYR A 650 -4.07 5.49 -3.96
N ALA A 651 -3.47 6.26 -3.06
CA ALA A 651 -2.07 6.62 -2.98
C ALA A 651 -1.25 5.66 -2.05
N PRO A 652 -1.69 5.35 -0.82
CA PRO A 652 -1.04 4.51 0.22
C PRO A 652 -0.71 3.00 0.10
N ALA A 653 -1.19 2.24 -0.87
CA ALA A 653 -1.44 0.82 -0.72
C ALA A 653 -0.21 0.02 -0.76
N LEU A 654 0.82 0.62 -1.38
CA LEU A 654 1.67 0.16 -2.47
C LEU A 654 2.85 1.08 -2.83
N ALA A 655 3.39 1.97 -1.99
CA ALA A 655 3.16 2.28 -0.58
C ALA A 655 2.98 0.95 0.23
N LEU A 656 2.15 0.73 1.29
CA LEU A 656 2.11 -0.55 2.10
C LEU A 656 2.30 -1.85 1.29
N SER A 657 1.94 -1.90 0.04
CA SER A 657 1.87 -3.07 -0.77
C SER A 657 3.29 -3.43 -0.92
N HIS A 658 4.09 -2.68 -1.69
CA HIS A 658 5.43 -3.15 -1.87
C HIS A 658 6.14 -3.25 -0.50
N VAL A 659 5.60 -2.71 0.59
CA VAL A 659 5.84 -3.18 1.93
C VAL A 659 5.61 -4.71 2.07
N THR A 660 4.43 -5.30 2.21
CA THR A 660 4.26 -6.63 2.86
C THR A 660 3.89 -7.96 2.17
N GLY A 661 3.97 -8.19 0.87
CA GLY A 661 4.04 -9.53 0.27
C GLY A 661 2.74 -10.25 -0.13
N LEU A 662 1.62 -9.60 -0.45
CA LEU A 662 0.33 -10.23 -0.79
C LEU A 662 -0.46 -9.61 -2.06
N ASN A 663 -1.81 -9.36 -2.19
CA ASN A 663 -2.64 -9.20 -3.48
C ASN A 663 -3.00 -7.74 -3.83
N THR A 664 -3.80 -7.32 -4.83
CA THR A 664 -4.26 -5.91 -4.97
C THR A 664 -5.56 -5.67 -4.30
N TYR A 665 -6.10 -6.73 -3.75
CA TYR A 665 -7.23 -6.62 -2.90
C TYR A 665 -6.87 -7.10 -1.51
N VAL A 666 -5.57 -7.28 -1.16
CA VAL A 666 -5.14 -7.29 0.26
C VAL A 666 -5.55 -5.91 1.00
N ALA A 667 -4.93 -4.62 1.23
CA ALA A 667 -4.85 -2.98 1.03
C ALA A 667 -5.90 -1.67 1.31
N VAL A 668 -7.05 -1.38 0.72
CA VAL A 668 -8.24 -0.66 1.27
C VAL A 668 -9.06 -1.40 2.45
N THR A 669 -9.67 -2.61 2.39
CA THR A 669 -10.26 -3.48 3.50
C THR A 669 -9.47 -3.92 4.79
N LEU A 670 -8.41 -3.26 5.25
CA LEU A 670 -7.79 -3.39 6.60
C LEU A 670 -7.19 -2.02 7.00
N VAL A 671 -7.50 -1.03 6.15
CA VAL A 671 -7.42 0.40 6.36
C VAL A 671 -8.77 1.04 6.59
N TYR A 672 -9.76 0.67 5.77
CA TYR A 672 -10.98 1.43 5.76
C TYR A 672 -11.74 1.18 7.03
N MET A 673 -12.10 -0.01 7.47
CA MET A 673 -12.34 -0.25 8.92
C MET A 673 -11.13 0.00 9.87
N VAL A 674 -10.11 0.84 9.54
CA VAL A 674 -9.28 1.64 10.49
C VAL A 674 -9.67 3.09 10.42
N CYS A 675 -10.23 3.57 9.33
CA CYS A 675 -10.79 4.89 9.13
C CYS A 675 -12.27 4.94 9.59
N ILE A 676 -13.06 4.07 8.97
CA ILE A 676 -14.37 3.49 9.28
C ILE A 676 -14.33 2.63 10.54
N PHE A 677 -13.14 2.15 10.92
CA PHE A 677 -12.85 1.85 12.31
C PHE A 677 -11.67 2.74 12.83
N TYR A 678 -11.74 4.07 12.59
CA TYR A 678 -11.11 5.17 13.37
C TYR A 678 -12.18 6.12 13.89
N ALA A 679 -12.76 6.90 12.96
CA ALA A 679 -13.41 8.21 13.06
C ALA A 679 -14.73 8.24 13.86
N SER A 680 -14.88 7.43 14.92
CA SER A 680 -16.21 7.10 15.46
C SER A 680 -16.34 6.45 16.88
N GLN A 681 -15.29 6.25 17.72
CA GLN A 681 -15.44 6.00 19.19
C GLN A 681 -14.37 6.57 20.21
N GLY A 682 -13.39 7.43 19.83
CA GLY A 682 -12.49 8.23 20.74
C GLY A 682 -12.42 9.80 20.72
N GLY A 683 -13.15 10.52 19.86
CA GLY A 683 -13.21 11.99 19.68
C GLY A 683 -12.35 12.60 18.55
N MET A 684 -12.75 13.77 17.99
CA MET A 684 -11.85 14.66 17.21
C MET A 684 -10.63 15.07 18.06
N LYS A 685 -10.76 15.10 19.38
CA LYS A 685 -9.62 15.21 20.30
C LYS A 685 -8.57 14.12 20.05
N ALA A 686 -9.01 12.88 19.87
CA ALA A 686 -8.12 11.77 19.55
C ALA A 686 -7.87 11.58 18.04
N VAL A 687 -8.51 12.41 17.17
CA VAL A 687 -7.93 12.71 15.86
C VAL A 687 -6.55 13.29 16.11
N ILE A 688 -6.50 14.45 16.75
CA ILE A 688 -5.29 15.21 16.93
C ILE A 688 -4.23 14.41 17.70
N MET A 689 -4.60 13.67 18.76
CA MET A 689 -3.61 12.87 19.50
C MET A 689 -2.98 11.73 18.69
N THR A 690 -3.76 11.05 17.84
CA THR A 690 -3.17 10.05 16.95
C THR A 690 -2.38 10.71 15.84
N ASP A 691 -2.92 11.75 15.20
CA ASP A 691 -2.26 12.57 14.19
C ASP A 691 -0.93 13.17 14.65
N THR A 692 -0.75 13.43 15.96
CA THR A 692 0.51 13.93 16.56
C THR A 692 1.49 12.82 16.88
N PHE A 693 1.04 11.67 17.41
CA PHE A 693 1.90 10.47 17.51
C PHE A 693 2.44 10.18 16.11
N GLN A 694 1.52 10.00 15.16
CA GLN A 694 1.75 9.90 13.74
C GLN A 694 2.74 10.96 13.25
N ALA A 695 2.52 12.26 13.43
CA ALA A 695 3.46 13.27 12.97
C ALA A 695 4.87 13.09 13.54
N ALA A 696 5.02 12.92 14.87
CA ALA A 696 6.30 12.70 15.56
C ALA A 696 7.07 11.44 15.10
N VAL A 697 6.36 10.57 14.40
CA VAL A 697 6.78 9.22 14.09
C VAL A 697 6.94 9.14 12.55
N LEU A 698 6.21 9.94 11.76
CA LEU A 698 6.62 10.47 10.43
C LEU A 698 8.02 10.99 10.57
N ILE A 699 8.14 11.98 11.47
CA ILE A 699 9.30 12.61 12.14
C ILE A 699 10.20 11.59 12.86
N GLY A 700 9.90 10.30 12.84
CA GLY A 700 10.88 9.28 13.23
C GLY A 700 11.83 8.88 12.10
N SER A 701 11.49 9.08 10.82
CA SER A 701 12.07 8.25 9.76
C SER A 701 12.88 8.74 8.50
N LEU A 702 12.47 9.71 7.68
CA LEU A 702 12.99 9.98 6.34
C LEU A 702 14.46 10.47 6.41
N PHE A 703 14.77 11.35 7.38
CA PHE A 703 16.09 11.81 7.82
C PHE A 703 16.88 10.69 8.45
N LEU A 704 16.32 9.49 8.45
CA LEU A 704 16.93 8.32 8.96
C LEU A 704 17.10 7.23 7.92
N ILE A 705 16.55 7.35 6.70
CA ILE A 705 17.43 7.03 5.56
C ILE A 705 18.30 8.18 5.00
N LEU A 706 18.16 9.47 5.32
CA LEU A 706 19.01 10.62 4.83
C LEU A 706 20.54 10.58 5.11
N GLY A 707 21.11 9.40 5.25
CA GLY A 707 22.46 9.08 5.71
C GLY A 707 22.49 7.66 6.28
N TYR A 708 21.40 6.90 6.13
CA TYR A 708 21.63 5.51 5.80
C TYR A 708 22.20 5.48 4.37
N GLY A 709 21.44 5.57 3.26
CA GLY A 709 21.94 5.43 1.87
C GLY A 709 23.31 6.06 1.56
N LEU A 710 23.56 7.24 2.12
CA LEU A 710 24.84 7.93 2.16
C LEU A 710 25.89 7.31 3.10
N SER A 711 26.06 5.99 3.03
CA SER A 711 27.29 5.27 3.42
C SER A 711 27.56 3.98 2.65
N TRP A 712 26.75 3.64 1.64
CA TRP A 712 27.28 2.85 0.51
C TRP A 712 27.64 3.83 -0.62
N GLU A 713 26.82 4.85 -0.88
CA GLU A 713 27.06 5.89 -1.89
C GLU A 713 28.13 6.93 -1.47
N GLY A 714 29.36 6.49 -1.17
CA GLY A 714 30.58 7.32 -1.14
C GLY A 714 30.68 8.39 -0.04
N GLY A 715 29.86 9.43 -0.10
CA GLY A 715 29.80 10.62 0.79
C GLY A 715 28.69 11.56 0.32
N ILE A 716 28.23 12.54 1.14
CA ILE A 716 27.28 13.57 0.65
C ILE A 716 27.79 14.18 -0.66
N ALA A 717 29.10 14.44 -0.71
CA ALA A 717 29.83 14.86 -1.89
C ALA A 717 29.65 13.88 -3.08
N SER A 718 29.90 12.58 -2.91
CA SER A 718 29.79 11.57 -3.98
C SER A 718 28.41 11.58 -4.64
N VAL A 719 27.35 11.55 -3.83
CA VAL A 719 25.97 11.63 -4.34
C VAL A 719 25.72 12.92 -5.10
N TRP A 720 26.09 14.06 -4.48
CA TRP A 720 25.80 15.37 -5.02
C TRP A 720 26.54 15.59 -6.35
N GLU A 721 27.79 15.13 -6.42
CA GLU A 721 28.64 15.17 -7.61
C GLU A 721 28.10 14.25 -8.73
N GLU A 722 27.64 13.05 -8.41
CA GLU A 722 27.03 12.13 -9.38
C GLU A 722 25.70 12.67 -9.93
N ASN A 723 24.87 13.29 -9.09
CA ASN A 723 23.63 13.94 -9.55
C ASN A 723 23.92 15.17 -10.42
N ALA A 724 24.92 15.97 -10.04
CA ALA A 724 25.37 17.12 -10.82
C ALA A 724 25.89 16.71 -12.21
N LYS A 725 26.77 15.70 -12.27
CA LYS A 725 27.29 15.15 -13.54
C LYS A 725 26.20 14.61 -14.46
N SER A 726 25.09 14.12 -13.89
CA SER A 726 23.95 13.59 -14.67
C SER A 726 22.94 14.64 -15.16
N GLY A 727 23.21 15.93 -14.96
CA GLY A 727 22.30 17.02 -15.35
C GLY A 727 20.96 17.04 -14.59
N ARG A 728 20.80 16.28 -13.50
CA ARG A 728 19.55 16.27 -12.71
C ARG A 728 19.38 17.53 -11.85
N MET A 729 20.46 18.30 -11.61
CA MET A 729 20.55 19.42 -10.66
C MET A 729 20.05 20.79 -11.18
N GLU A 730 18.85 20.85 -11.76
CA GLU A 730 18.24 22.11 -12.23
C GLU A 730 17.31 22.75 -11.19
N PHE A 731 17.85 23.55 -10.28
CA PHE A 731 17.04 24.17 -9.21
C PHE A 731 16.08 25.26 -9.69
N PHE A 732 16.37 25.92 -10.82
CA PHE A 732 15.77 27.20 -11.21
C PHE A 732 15.34 27.22 -12.69
N ASN A 733 14.42 26.35 -13.10
CA ASN A 733 13.69 26.59 -14.35
C ASN A 733 12.75 27.79 -14.15
N MET A 734 13.05 28.89 -14.86
CA MET A 734 12.31 30.14 -14.78
C MET A 734 11.27 30.32 -15.91
N ASP A 735 11.05 29.29 -16.74
CA ASP A 735 10.05 29.30 -17.82
C ASP A 735 8.66 29.71 -17.28
N PRO A 736 8.08 30.83 -17.75
CA PRO A 736 6.78 31.32 -17.29
C PRO A 736 5.59 30.53 -17.86
N SER A 737 5.81 29.61 -18.80
CA SER A 737 4.73 28.90 -19.48
C SER A 737 3.92 28.01 -18.52
N PRO A 738 2.57 28.14 -18.48
CA PRO A 738 1.73 27.34 -17.59
C PRO A 738 1.57 25.88 -18.05
N THR A 739 2.03 25.53 -19.26
CA THR A 739 2.05 24.14 -19.77
C THR A 739 3.31 23.39 -19.38
N VAL A 740 4.34 24.06 -18.85
CA VAL A 740 5.44 23.35 -18.20
C VAL A 740 4.87 22.71 -16.94
N ARG A 741 4.94 21.38 -16.88
CA ARG A 741 4.40 20.54 -15.79
C ARG A 741 4.73 21.16 -14.43
N HIS A 742 5.96 21.67 -14.28
CA HIS A 742 6.48 22.36 -13.12
C HIS A 742 7.61 23.33 -13.52
N SER A 743 7.47 24.62 -13.18
CA SER A 743 8.53 25.64 -13.25
C SER A 743 8.46 26.49 -11.99
N PHE A 744 9.46 27.35 -11.70
CA PHE A 744 9.46 28.23 -10.52
C PHE A 744 8.10 28.90 -10.26
N TRP A 745 7.39 29.29 -11.31
CA TRP A 745 6.09 29.97 -11.23
C TRP A 745 4.93 29.05 -10.81
N SER A 746 4.72 27.91 -11.47
CA SER A 746 3.66 26.96 -11.08
C SER A 746 3.95 26.33 -9.71
N VAL A 747 5.23 26.13 -9.40
CA VAL A 747 5.76 25.59 -8.15
C VAL A 747 5.57 26.56 -6.98
N VAL A 748 6.01 27.82 -7.10
CA VAL A 748 5.90 28.79 -5.99
C VAL A 748 4.50 29.39 -5.90
N ILE A 749 3.95 29.90 -7.01
CA ILE A 749 2.67 30.63 -6.98
C ILE A 749 1.49 29.67 -7.01
N GLY A 750 1.44 28.74 -7.97
CA GLY A 750 0.42 27.68 -8.00
C GLY A 750 0.40 26.85 -6.71
N GLY A 751 1.59 26.45 -6.23
CA GLY A 751 1.77 25.83 -4.92
C GLY A 751 1.28 26.68 -3.73
N THR A 752 1.44 28.00 -3.75
CA THR A 752 0.89 28.89 -2.69
C THR A 752 -0.64 28.85 -2.67
N PHE A 753 -1.30 28.89 -3.83
CA PHE A 753 -2.77 28.74 -3.90
C PHE A 753 -3.22 27.35 -3.46
N TYR A 754 -2.56 26.29 -3.91
CA TYR A 754 -2.86 24.91 -3.52
C TYR A 754 -2.75 24.69 -2.00
N TRP A 755 -1.67 25.17 -1.37
CA TRP A 755 -1.52 25.02 0.07
C TRP A 755 -2.44 25.98 0.85
N THR A 756 -2.72 27.18 0.34
CA THR A 756 -3.75 28.06 0.96
C THR A 756 -5.13 27.40 0.97
N THR A 757 -5.53 26.71 -0.11
CA THR A 757 -6.73 25.84 -0.12
C THR A 757 -6.70 24.83 1.04
N MET A 758 -5.62 24.05 1.15
CA MET A 758 -5.50 22.98 2.14
C MET A 758 -5.45 23.48 3.60
N PHE A 759 -5.01 24.71 3.84
CA PHE A 759 -4.98 25.32 5.18
C PHE A 759 -6.22 26.19 5.48
N CYS A 760 -6.93 26.75 4.48
CA CYS A 760 -7.98 27.74 4.71
C CYS A 760 -9.41 27.29 4.35
N SER A 761 -9.62 26.48 3.32
CA SER A 761 -10.97 26.03 2.90
C SER A 761 -11.29 24.57 3.25
N ASN A 762 -10.29 23.80 3.69
CA ASN A 762 -10.42 22.39 4.01
C ASN A 762 -10.93 22.19 5.45
N GLN A 763 -12.15 21.65 5.60
CA GLN A 763 -12.78 21.37 6.90
C GLN A 763 -11.89 20.55 7.85
N ALA A 764 -11.09 19.60 7.33
CA ALA A 764 -10.19 18.77 8.15
C ALA A 764 -9.04 19.56 8.79
N SER A 765 -8.68 20.71 8.22
CA SER A 765 -7.73 21.67 8.78
C SER A 765 -8.42 22.64 9.74
N VAL A 766 -9.57 23.20 9.34
CA VAL A 766 -10.32 24.16 10.16
C VAL A 766 -10.78 23.54 11.49
N GLN A 767 -11.29 22.30 11.50
CA GLN A 767 -11.66 21.59 12.73
C GLN A 767 -10.49 21.44 13.72
N LYS A 768 -9.24 21.37 13.24
CA LYS A 768 -8.06 21.28 14.12
C LYS A 768 -7.72 22.61 14.78
N TYR A 769 -7.92 23.74 14.08
CA TYR A 769 -7.76 25.06 14.67
C TYR A 769 -8.80 25.34 15.74
N LEU A 770 -10.06 24.94 15.49
CA LEU A 770 -11.16 25.08 16.45
C LEU A 770 -11.10 24.10 17.63
N SER A 771 -10.17 23.14 17.61
CA SER A 771 -9.89 22.25 18.74
C SER A 771 -8.87 22.85 19.75
N VAL A 772 -8.51 24.12 19.59
CA VAL A 772 -7.52 24.85 20.40
C VAL A 772 -8.17 26.15 20.91
N GLU A 773 -8.02 26.44 22.19
CA GLU A 773 -8.68 27.58 22.85
C GLU A 773 -8.17 28.93 22.35
N ASN A 774 -6.85 29.06 22.20
CA ASN A 774 -6.17 30.34 21.99
C ASN A 774 -5.56 30.49 20.59
N ILE A 775 -5.85 31.62 19.91
CA ILE A 775 -5.33 31.91 18.57
C ILE A 775 -3.79 31.93 18.52
N SER A 776 -3.12 32.35 19.60
CA SER A 776 -1.66 32.34 19.72
C SER A 776 -1.08 30.92 19.67
N GLN A 777 -1.74 29.96 20.31
CA GLN A 777 -1.36 28.54 20.24
C GLN A 777 -1.54 27.99 18.81
N VAL A 778 -2.63 28.36 18.12
CA VAL A 778 -2.83 27.96 16.71
C VAL A 778 -1.80 28.60 15.78
N ARG A 779 -1.37 29.85 16.02
CA ARG A 779 -0.28 30.48 15.26
C ARG A 779 1.05 29.75 15.43
N ILE A 780 1.36 29.31 16.65
CA ILE A 780 2.53 28.46 16.92
C ILE A 780 2.36 27.12 16.21
N ALA A 781 1.19 26.48 16.30
CA ALA A 781 0.90 25.22 15.60
C ALA A 781 0.98 25.34 14.07
N LEU A 782 0.63 26.49 13.48
CA LEU A 782 0.84 26.75 12.05
C LEU A 782 2.32 26.90 11.69
N TRP A 783 3.13 27.58 12.51
CA TRP A 783 4.57 27.65 12.29
C TRP A 783 5.29 26.32 12.56
N VAL A 784 4.86 25.53 13.53
CA VAL A 784 5.35 24.15 13.75
C VAL A 784 4.88 23.23 12.64
N SER A 785 3.64 23.36 12.16
CA SER A 785 3.13 22.57 11.03
C SER A 785 3.80 22.98 9.73
N ALA A 786 4.16 24.25 9.53
CA ALA A 786 4.90 24.69 8.36
C ALA A 786 6.39 24.42 8.48
N PHE A 787 7.00 24.55 9.66
CA PHE A 787 8.35 24.04 9.93
C PHE A 787 8.34 22.56 9.61
N GLY A 788 7.62 21.70 10.34
CA GLY A 788 7.43 20.28 10.07
C GLY A 788 7.15 19.96 8.59
N MET A 789 6.09 20.51 8.00
CA MET A 789 5.82 20.35 6.58
C MET A 789 7.04 20.69 5.73
N ILE A 790 7.68 21.83 5.97
CA ILE A 790 8.91 22.21 5.30
C ILE A 790 9.92 21.05 5.49
N VAL A 791 10.19 20.75 6.73
CA VAL A 791 11.09 19.78 7.31
C VAL A 791 10.76 18.37 6.66
N ILE A 792 9.56 17.99 6.18
CA ILE A 792 9.34 16.78 5.33
C ILE A 792 10.12 16.78 3.99
N TYR A 793 9.95 17.79 3.11
CA TYR A 793 10.22 17.63 1.66
C TYR A 793 11.66 17.92 1.20
N SER A 794 12.56 18.47 2.02
CA SER A 794 14.01 18.45 1.69
C SER A 794 14.81 17.39 2.40
N VAL A 795 14.25 16.68 3.40
CA VAL A 795 14.69 15.30 3.55
C VAL A 795 14.48 14.72 2.19
N ASN A 796 13.20 14.63 1.81
CA ASN A 796 12.75 13.86 0.68
C ASN A 796 13.51 14.32 -0.60
N PHE A 797 14.00 15.58 -0.65
CA PHE A 797 14.98 16.11 -1.61
C PHE A 797 16.42 15.57 -1.55
N LEU A 798 17.17 15.90 -0.49
CA LEU A 798 18.60 15.54 -0.38
C LEU A 798 18.76 14.05 -0.49
N THR A 799 17.79 13.43 0.14
CA THR A 799 17.66 12.03 0.26
C THR A 799 17.42 11.53 -1.19
N GLY A 800 16.53 12.18 -1.97
CA GLY A 800 16.28 12.03 -3.43
C GLY A 800 17.50 11.62 -4.23
N MET A 801 18.49 12.49 -4.21
CA MET A 801 19.67 12.38 -5.06
C MET A 801 20.50 11.11 -4.82
N VAL A 802 20.61 10.64 -3.57
CA VAL A 802 21.46 9.48 -3.21
C VAL A 802 21.20 8.25 -4.06
N LEU A 803 19.98 8.20 -4.53
CA LEU A 803 19.35 7.00 -4.95
C LEU A 803 19.27 6.95 -6.48
N TYR A 804 19.37 8.11 -7.13
CA TYR A 804 19.85 8.16 -8.50
C TYR A 804 21.34 7.79 -8.53
N SER A 805 22.14 8.30 -7.59
CA SER A 805 23.57 7.97 -7.48
C SER A 805 23.82 6.45 -7.32
N ALA A 806 22.95 5.76 -6.58
CA ALA A 806 22.97 4.30 -6.43
C ALA A 806 22.60 3.49 -7.70
N TYR A 807 21.94 4.10 -8.69
CA TYR A 807 21.46 3.44 -9.92
C TYR A 807 21.80 4.20 -11.20
N LYS A 808 22.82 5.05 -11.13
CA LYS A 808 23.32 5.83 -12.27
C LYS A 808 23.75 4.97 -13.45
N ASP A 809 24.28 3.77 -13.17
CA ASP A 809 24.90 2.85 -14.14
C ASP A 809 23.91 1.81 -14.69
N CYS A 810 22.92 1.45 -13.88
CA CYS A 810 21.81 0.57 -14.21
C CYS A 810 20.59 1.23 -13.62
N ASP A 811 19.99 2.21 -14.31
CA ASP A 811 18.67 2.74 -14.03
C ASP A 811 17.69 1.65 -14.46
N PRO A 812 17.10 0.91 -13.51
CA PRO A 812 16.45 -0.31 -13.93
C PRO A 812 15.08 -0.09 -14.62
N LEU A 813 14.62 1.14 -14.94
CA LEU A 813 13.27 1.46 -15.50
C LEU A 813 13.09 0.84 -16.86
N THR A 814 13.88 1.39 -17.77
CA THR A 814 13.91 0.96 -19.14
C THR A 814 14.50 -0.44 -19.25
N ALA A 815 15.19 -0.93 -18.21
CA ALA A 815 15.67 -2.31 -18.12
C ALA A 815 14.54 -3.36 -17.91
N GLY A 816 13.26 -2.98 -18.01
CA GLY A 816 12.16 -3.94 -18.15
C GLY A 816 11.91 -4.79 -16.91
N TYR A 817 12.65 -4.53 -15.84
CA TYR A 817 12.34 -4.99 -14.51
C TYR A 817 10.91 -4.54 -14.09
N ILE A 818 10.18 -3.63 -14.80
CA ILE A 818 9.32 -2.54 -14.24
C ILE A 818 8.08 -2.04 -15.09
N SER A 819 7.05 -1.42 -14.45
CA SER A 819 5.67 -1.06 -14.97
C SER A 819 4.92 0.34 -14.74
N GLY A 820 4.74 1.00 -13.54
CA GLY A 820 4.21 2.40 -13.32
C GLY A 820 4.82 3.50 -12.31
N GLN A 821 4.57 4.83 -12.48
CA GLN A 821 5.36 6.05 -12.02
C GLN A 821 5.82 6.38 -10.53
N ASP A 822 5.41 5.87 -9.37
CA ASP A 822 5.96 6.40 -8.06
C ASP A 822 6.41 5.32 -7.14
N GLN A 823 7.50 4.70 -7.57
CA GLN A 823 8.20 3.85 -6.65
C GLN A 823 9.75 3.54 -6.77
N ILE A 824 10.69 4.43 -7.20
CA ILE A 824 12.18 4.24 -6.96
C ILE A 824 12.56 4.53 -5.53
N LEU A 825 11.80 5.28 -4.73
CA LEU A 825 12.10 5.08 -3.31
C LEU A 825 12.01 3.62 -2.95
N PRO A 826 10.99 2.95 -3.45
CA PRO A 826 10.92 1.52 -3.35
C PRO A 826 11.77 0.61 -4.26
N LEU A 827 13.00 0.28 -3.80
CA LEU A 827 13.80 -0.96 -3.97
C LEU A 827 15.32 -0.96 -3.77
N TYR A 828 16.00 0.18 -3.71
CA TYR A 828 17.41 0.21 -3.31
C TYR A 828 17.59 -0.19 -1.86
N VAL A 829 16.59 0.04 -1.02
CA VAL A 829 16.56 -0.36 0.37
C VAL A 829 17.01 -1.79 0.59
N MET A 830 16.17 -2.80 0.36
CA MET A 830 16.49 -4.20 0.64
C MET A 830 17.20 -4.90 -0.50
N ASN A 831 17.40 -4.23 -1.65
CA ASN A 831 18.52 -4.62 -2.51
C ASN A 831 19.83 -4.32 -1.80
N PHE A 832 20.05 -3.07 -1.41
CA PHE A 832 21.33 -2.61 -0.87
C PHE A 832 21.37 -2.98 0.59
N LEU A 833 20.76 -2.14 1.42
CA LEU A 833 20.69 -2.37 2.85
C LEU A 833 19.93 -3.62 3.31
N GLY A 834 19.40 -4.40 2.37
CA GLY A 834 18.86 -5.74 2.48
C GLY A 834 19.24 -6.51 3.71
N GLY A 835 20.53 -6.61 4.05
CA GLY A 835 21.00 -7.37 5.20
C GLY A 835 21.33 -6.58 6.47
N LEU A 836 20.55 -5.60 6.97
CA LEU A 836 20.93 -4.83 8.18
C LEU A 836 19.92 -4.71 9.34
N ARG A 837 20.35 -4.97 10.58
CA ARG A 837 19.43 -5.62 11.54
C ARG A 837 18.23 -4.82 12.02
N GLY A 838 17.12 -5.18 11.38
CA GLY A 838 16.06 -4.31 10.97
C GLY A 838 16.60 -3.00 10.46
N MET A 839 16.25 -2.68 9.26
CA MET A 839 14.84 -2.42 9.12
C MET A 839 14.56 -2.77 7.69
N PRO A 840 13.72 -3.74 7.39
CA PRO A 840 12.31 -3.78 7.77
C PRO A 840 11.72 -4.50 9.02
N GLY A 841 11.55 -3.89 10.21
CA GLY A 841 12.02 -2.57 10.60
C GLY A 841 11.12 -1.54 11.27
N PHE A 842 11.34 -0.25 10.89
CA PHE A 842 10.67 0.96 11.42
C PHE A 842 10.63 2.06 10.27
N PHE A 843 10.41 1.72 8.97
CA PHE A 843 10.09 2.67 7.82
C PHE A 843 8.70 2.40 7.33
N VAL A 844 8.38 1.09 7.29
CA VAL A 844 7.05 0.57 7.03
C VAL A 844 6.29 1.33 8.02
N ALA A 845 6.76 1.33 9.29
CA ALA A 845 7.29 2.56 9.90
C ALA A 845 6.21 3.54 9.80
N GLY A 846 6.09 4.39 8.82
CA GLY A 846 4.75 4.86 8.55
C GLY A 846 4.57 5.85 7.47
N ILE A 847 4.21 5.33 6.32
CA ILE A 847 3.10 6.01 5.67
C ILE A 847 1.76 5.81 6.45
N PHE A 848 1.69 5.32 7.71
CA PHE A 848 0.66 5.75 8.70
C PHE A 848 1.11 6.98 9.57
N ALA A 849 1.66 8.09 9.04
CA ALA A 849 2.13 9.23 9.88
C ALA A 849 1.65 10.75 9.77
N ALA A 850 0.57 11.16 9.06
CA ALA A 850 -0.09 12.52 8.96
C ALA A 850 -1.40 12.65 8.07
N SER A 851 -1.89 11.57 7.43
CA SER A 851 -3.00 11.42 6.48
C SER A 851 -4.17 10.43 6.86
N LEU A 852 -4.35 10.01 8.13
CA LEU A 852 -5.63 9.70 8.82
C LEU A 852 -5.85 10.52 10.09
N GLY A 853 -4.89 11.32 10.54
CA GLY A 853 -4.42 12.43 9.72
C GLY A 853 -5.54 12.96 8.81
N THR A 854 -5.21 13.34 7.59
CA THR A 854 -6.17 13.57 6.47
C THR A 854 -7.44 12.72 6.50
N VAL A 855 -7.41 11.38 6.49
CA VAL A 855 -8.58 10.58 6.10
C VAL A 855 -9.54 10.19 7.24
N ALA A 856 -9.12 10.05 8.50
CA ALA A 856 -10.08 10.04 9.62
C ALA A 856 -10.28 11.44 10.21
N SER A 857 -9.46 12.45 9.88
CA SER A 857 -9.95 13.83 9.87
C SER A 857 -11.01 14.02 8.78
N ALA A 858 -10.91 13.34 7.63
CA ALA A 858 -11.88 13.44 6.54
C ALA A 858 -13.17 12.73 6.87
N LEU A 859 -13.17 11.48 7.34
CA LEU A 859 -14.40 10.83 7.81
C LEU A 859 -15.03 11.60 8.99
N ASN A 860 -14.24 12.17 9.91
CA ASN A 860 -14.77 13.07 10.94
C ASN A 860 -15.35 14.37 10.34
N SER A 861 -14.71 14.95 9.32
CA SER A 861 -15.21 16.12 8.58
C SER A 861 -16.50 15.81 7.83
N LEU A 862 -16.54 14.69 7.11
CA LEU A 862 -17.68 14.18 6.34
C LEU A 862 -18.84 13.87 7.29
N ALA A 863 -18.59 13.26 8.44
CA ALA A 863 -19.61 13.02 9.46
C ALA A 863 -20.14 14.33 10.08
N ALA A 864 -19.26 15.29 10.40
CA ALA A 864 -19.68 16.60 10.91
C ALA A 864 -20.50 17.38 9.87
N ILE A 865 -20.03 17.45 8.63
CA ILE A 865 -20.74 18.05 7.50
C ILE A 865 -22.08 17.37 7.26
N THR A 866 -22.15 16.04 7.31
CA THR A 866 -23.43 15.34 7.12
C THR A 866 -24.38 15.57 8.29
N CYS A 867 -23.89 15.68 9.53
CA CYS A 867 -24.74 16.03 10.67
C CYS A 867 -25.28 17.46 10.59
N GLU A 868 -24.40 18.45 10.37
CA GLU A 868 -24.77 19.87 10.41
C GLU A 868 -25.33 20.38 9.07
N ASP A 869 -24.65 20.13 7.95
CA ASP A 869 -25.03 20.68 6.64
C ASP A 869 -26.14 19.86 5.95
N ILE A 870 -26.25 18.55 6.24
CA ILE A 870 -27.24 17.65 5.59
C ILE A 870 -28.39 17.26 6.53
N LEU A 871 -28.16 16.61 7.67
CA LEU A 871 -29.26 16.15 8.54
C LEU A 871 -30.00 17.33 9.19
N ARG A 872 -29.28 18.30 9.76
CA ARG A 872 -29.85 19.58 10.22
C ARG A 872 -30.07 20.52 9.03
N GLY A 873 -29.04 20.77 8.23
CA GLY A 873 -29.01 21.82 7.21
C GLY A 873 -29.86 21.57 5.97
N LEU A 874 -30.12 20.32 5.57
CA LEU A 874 -31.03 19.97 4.46
C LEU A 874 -32.35 19.40 5.00
N PHE A 875 -32.30 18.32 5.79
CA PHE A 875 -33.47 17.57 6.23
C PHE A 875 -34.18 18.12 7.48
N GLN A 876 -33.66 19.18 8.12
CA GLN A 876 -34.25 19.83 9.30
C GLN A 876 -34.54 18.86 10.46
N MET A 877 -33.71 17.83 10.61
CA MET A 877 -33.91 16.77 11.60
C MET A 877 -33.33 17.18 12.96
N ASP A 878 -34.20 17.42 13.94
CA ASP A 878 -33.83 17.74 15.32
C ASP A 878 -33.12 16.57 16.02
N LEU A 879 -31.81 16.54 15.85
CA LEU A 879 -30.88 15.57 16.43
C LEU A 879 -30.68 15.84 17.93
N PRO A 880 -31.22 14.99 18.84
CA PRO A 880 -31.03 15.18 20.29
C PRO A 880 -29.55 15.02 20.64
N ALA A 881 -29.03 15.88 21.52
CA ALA A 881 -27.60 15.90 21.87
C ALA A 881 -27.05 14.54 22.33
N SER A 882 -27.87 13.74 23.04
CA SER A 882 -27.54 12.39 23.48
C SER A 882 -27.43 11.34 22.36
N LYS A 883 -28.01 11.61 21.18
CA LYS A 883 -28.02 10.70 20.01
C LYS A 883 -27.18 11.19 18.85
N GLY A 884 -26.89 12.50 18.71
CA GLY A 884 -26.09 13.05 17.60
C GLY A 884 -24.75 12.34 17.41
N ALA A 885 -24.07 12.02 18.52
CA ALA A 885 -22.83 11.24 18.51
C ALA A 885 -22.99 9.80 17.97
N ILE A 886 -24.18 9.21 17.97
CA ILE A 886 -24.44 7.87 17.39
C ILE A 886 -24.63 7.96 15.88
N TYR A 887 -25.34 8.99 15.40
CA TYR A 887 -25.53 9.22 13.96
C TYR A 887 -24.19 9.49 13.25
N ALA A 888 -23.35 10.37 13.81
CA ALA A 888 -22.01 10.63 13.30
C ALA A 888 -21.18 9.33 13.12
N ARG A 889 -21.42 8.30 13.94
CA ARG A 889 -20.71 7.02 13.84
C ARG A 889 -21.12 6.19 12.64
N TRP A 890 -22.42 6.04 12.44
CA TRP A 890 -22.94 5.31 11.28
C TRP A 890 -22.64 6.05 9.97
N ILE A 891 -22.59 7.38 10.00
CA ILE A 891 -22.19 8.21 8.86
C ILE A 891 -20.70 8.05 8.54
N SER A 892 -19.81 8.11 9.54
CA SER A 892 -18.39 7.75 9.36
C SER A 892 -18.24 6.34 8.80
N ILE A 893 -19.10 5.40 9.20
CA ILE A 893 -19.07 4.03 8.68
C ILE A 893 -19.52 3.98 7.20
N PHE A 894 -20.58 4.71 6.84
CA PHE A 894 -21.12 4.78 5.48
C PHE A 894 -20.16 5.44 4.47
N PHE A 895 -19.72 6.68 4.72
CA PHE A 895 -18.79 7.37 3.81
C PHE A 895 -17.47 6.64 3.67
N GLY A 896 -17.11 5.94 4.75
CA GLY A 896 -16.20 4.83 4.73
C GLY A 896 -16.40 3.81 3.61
N ALA A 897 -17.45 3.01 3.73
CA ALA A 897 -17.72 1.88 2.82
C ALA A 897 -17.96 2.34 1.37
N LEU A 898 -18.43 3.57 1.19
CA LEU A 898 -18.52 4.23 -0.11
C LEU A 898 -17.13 4.56 -0.68
N SER A 899 -16.29 5.24 0.10
CA SER A 899 -14.95 5.64 -0.31
C SER A 899 -14.02 4.44 -0.52
N PHE A 900 -14.29 3.35 0.19
CA PHE A 900 -13.77 1.99 -0.03
C PHE A 900 -14.11 1.43 -1.41
N ALA A 901 -15.38 1.45 -1.79
CA ALA A 901 -15.82 0.86 -3.05
C ALA A 901 -15.29 1.63 -4.28
N LEU A 902 -15.08 2.95 -4.13
CA LEU A 902 -14.56 3.80 -5.21
C LEU A 902 -13.08 3.57 -5.52
N VAL A 903 -12.33 2.87 -4.67
CA VAL A 903 -10.91 2.64 -4.92
C VAL A 903 -10.64 1.74 -6.13
N PHE A 904 -11.46 0.70 -6.34
CA PHE A 904 -11.42 -0.14 -7.55
C PHE A 904 -11.58 0.66 -8.87
N ILE A 905 -12.06 1.91 -8.79
CA ILE A 905 -12.20 2.85 -9.92
C ILE A 905 -11.00 3.79 -9.99
N VAL A 906 -10.58 4.38 -8.85
CA VAL A 906 -9.38 5.23 -8.77
C VAL A 906 -8.13 4.50 -9.29
N GLU A 907 -8.11 3.18 -9.17
CA GLU A 907 -7.08 2.28 -9.71
C GLU A 907 -6.75 2.40 -11.18
N ARG A 908 -7.71 2.87 -11.97
CA ARG A 908 -7.55 3.03 -13.42
C ARG A 908 -7.18 4.47 -13.80
N LEU A 909 -6.89 5.32 -12.82
CA LEU A 909 -6.45 6.70 -12.98
C LEU A 909 -4.94 6.79 -12.71
N GLY A 910 -4.19 7.33 -13.68
CA GLY A 910 -2.73 7.14 -13.78
C GLY A 910 -1.88 7.72 -12.64
N SER A 911 -1.35 8.94 -12.81
CA SER A 911 -0.44 9.52 -11.82
C SER A 911 -1.24 10.09 -10.62
N VAL A 912 -0.94 9.77 -9.36
CA VAL A 912 -1.91 9.84 -8.23
C VAL A 912 -1.71 11.00 -7.28
N LEU A 913 -0.52 11.56 -7.13
CA LEU A 913 -0.36 12.94 -6.66
C LEU A 913 -0.72 13.89 -7.80
N GLN A 914 -0.57 13.51 -9.08
CA GLN A 914 -1.23 14.24 -10.15
C GLN A 914 -2.76 14.16 -10.02
N VAL A 915 -3.39 12.99 -9.77
CA VAL A 915 -4.85 12.83 -9.59
C VAL A 915 -5.33 13.44 -8.27
N ALA A 916 -4.61 13.28 -7.15
CA ALA A 916 -4.97 13.84 -5.84
C ALA A 916 -4.81 15.36 -5.80
N LEU A 917 -3.67 15.88 -6.29
CA LEU A 917 -3.46 17.32 -6.39
C LEU A 917 -4.34 17.93 -7.51
N SER A 918 -4.72 17.16 -8.54
CA SER A 918 -5.78 17.57 -9.47
C SER A 918 -7.14 17.63 -8.77
N PHE A 919 -7.65 16.57 -8.13
CA PHE A 919 -8.97 16.62 -7.49
C PHE A 919 -9.05 17.67 -6.37
N ASN A 920 -8.02 17.79 -5.53
CA ASN A 920 -7.92 18.88 -4.56
C ASN A 920 -7.73 20.25 -5.21
N GLY A 921 -7.02 20.32 -6.33
CA GLY A 921 -6.80 21.56 -7.07
C GLY A 921 -8.10 22.08 -7.71
N MET A 922 -8.80 21.18 -8.40
CA MET A 922 -10.02 21.44 -9.14
C MET A 922 -11.16 21.88 -8.20
N VAL A 923 -11.49 21.09 -7.18
CA VAL A 923 -12.62 21.40 -6.29
C VAL A 923 -12.22 22.33 -5.14
N GLY A 924 -11.00 22.16 -4.61
CA GLY A 924 -10.48 22.99 -3.54
C GLY A 924 -10.13 24.42 -3.97
N GLY A 925 -9.76 24.64 -5.24
CA GLY A 925 -9.62 25.99 -5.82
C GLY A 925 -10.93 26.77 -5.79
N VAL A 926 -12.04 26.10 -6.15
CA VAL A 926 -13.39 26.68 -6.13
C VAL A 926 -13.84 27.02 -4.71
N THR A 927 -13.67 26.09 -3.75
CA THR A 927 -14.04 26.35 -2.35
C THR A 927 -13.16 27.43 -1.70
N LEU A 928 -11.86 27.50 -2.01
CA LEU A 928 -11.02 28.62 -1.60
C LEU A 928 -11.53 29.95 -2.20
N GLY A 929 -11.89 29.95 -3.47
CA GLY A 929 -12.48 31.11 -4.14
C GLY A 929 -13.74 31.63 -3.45
N LEU A 930 -14.63 30.74 -3.00
CA LEU A 930 -15.83 31.08 -2.23
C LEU A 930 -15.51 31.71 -0.86
N PHE A 931 -14.60 31.12 -0.09
CA PHE A 931 -14.17 31.70 1.20
C PHE A 931 -13.45 33.04 1.00
N SER A 932 -12.60 33.16 -0.02
CA SER A 932 -11.87 34.39 -0.36
C SER A 932 -12.82 35.52 -0.79
N LEU A 933 -13.81 35.20 -1.64
CA LEU A 933 -14.87 36.12 -2.04
C LEU A 933 -15.70 36.57 -0.82
N GLY A 934 -16.03 35.66 0.10
CA GLY A 934 -16.75 35.99 1.34
C GLY A 934 -15.96 36.90 2.29
N MET A 935 -14.71 36.54 2.59
CA MET A 935 -13.89 37.20 3.63
C MET A 935 -13.19 38.48 3.17
N PHE A 936 -12.95 38.66 1.86
CA PHE A 936 -12.23 39.83 1.33
C PHE A 936 -13.10 40.80 0.54
N VAL A 937 -14.24 40.36 -0.02
CA VAL A 937 -15.10 41.21 -0.86
C VAL A 937 -16.44 41.44 -0.14
N PRO A 938 -16.63 42.57 0.57
CA PRO A 938 -17.91 42.84 1.24
C PRO A 938 -19.05 43.06 0.22
N TRP A 939 -18.74 43.54 -0.99
CA TRP A 939 -19.74 43.79 -2.04
C TRP A 939 -20.32 42.52 -2.70
N ALA A 940 -19.69 41.35 -2.47
CA ALA A 940 -20.12 40.11 -3.08
C ALA A 940 -21.48 39.65 -2.54
N ASN A 941 -22.32 39.07 -3.40
CA ASN A 941 -23.64 38.54 -3.05
C ASN A 941 -23.74 37.02 -3.32
N ALA A 942 -24.78 36.38 -2.79
CA ALA A 942 -24.97 34.92 -2.90
C ALA A 942 -25.12 34.42 -4.36
N LYS A 943 -25.80 35.19 -5.24
CA LYS A 943 -25.99 34.82 -6.64
C LYS A 943 -24.65 34.81 -7.39
N GLY A 944 -23.83 35.84 -7.17
CA GLY A 944 -22.47 35.92 -7.69
C GLY A 944 -21.60 34.78 -7.18
N ALA A 945 -21.61 34.51 -5.88
CA ALA A 945 -20.87 33.39 -5.29
C ALA A 945 -21.20 32.04 -5.94
N ILE A 946 -22.49 31.71 -6.09
CA ILE A 946 -22.94 30.44 -6.70
C ILE A 946 -22.56 30.37 -8.19
N VAL A 947 -22.85 31.41 -8.98
CA VAL A 947 -22.52 31.40 -10.41
C VAL A 947 -21.02 31.33 -10.63
N GLY A 948 -20.23 32.12 -9.88
CA GLY A 948 -18.77 32.08 -9.93
C GLY A 948 -18.21 30.69 -9.63
N ALA A 949 -18.75 29.99 -8.62
CA ALA A 949 -18.33 28.65 -8.24
C ALA A 949 -18.75 27.55 -9.23
N ILE A 950 -19.93 27.65 -9.84
CA ILE A 950 -20.37 26.68 -10.86
C ILE A 950 -19.57 26.88 -12.15
N THR A 951 -19.36 28.12 -12.61
CA THR A 951 -18.56 28.41 -13.81
C THR A 951 -17.11 27.98 -13.63
N SER A 952 -16.49 28.24 -12.48
CA SER A 952 -15.11 27.81 -12.22
C SER A 952 -14.97 26.30 -12.09
N LEU A 953 -15.93 25.62 -11.45
CA LEU A 953 -15.96 24.16 -11.40
C LEU A 953 -16.06 23.54 -12.80
N VAL A 954 -16.94 24.03 -13.67
CA VAL A 954 -17.09 23.50 -15.04
C VAL A 954 -15.81 23.70 -15.85
N VAL A 955 -15.23 24.91 -15.85
CA VAL A 955 -13.98 25.19 -16.58
C VAL A 955 -12.82 24.34 -16.07
N VAL A 956 -12.67 24.22 -14.76
CA VAL A 956 -11.51 23.53 -14.16
C VAL A 956 -11.67 22.00 -14.19
N LEU A 957 -12.89 21.46 -14.14
CA LEU A 957 -13.16 20.05 -14.47
C LEU A 957 -12.93 19.75 -15.95
N TRP A 958 -13.32 20.64 -16.88
CA TRP A 958 -13.06 20.46 -18.30
C TRP A 958 -11.57 20.34 -18.60
N ILE A 959 -10.76 21.26 -18.06
CA ILE A 959 -9.30 21.23 -18.18
C ILE A 959 -8.72 19.97 -17.53
N GLY A 960 -9.07 19.71 -16.27
CA GLY A 960 -8.45 18.63 -15.49
C GLY A 960 -8.85 17.23 -15.92
N LEU A 961 -10.11 16.99 -16.32
CA LEU A 961 -10.55 15.70 -16.86
C LEU A 961 -10.11 15.52 -18.32
N GLY A 962 -10.11 16.58 -19.14
CA GLY A 962 -9.56 16.52 -20.50
C GLY A 962 -8.07 16.15 -20.51
N ALA A 963 -7.28 16.74 -19.60
CA ALA A 963 -5.88 16.38 -19.40
C ALA A 963 -5.70 14.91 -18.95
N GLN A 964 -6.58 14.38 -18.10
CA GLN A 964 -6.54 12.98 -17.67
C GLN A 964 -6.91 12.01 -18.81
N ILE A 965 -7.94 12.33 -19.60
CA ILE A 965 -8.40 11.49 -20.73
C ILE A 965 -7.35 11.49 -21.85
N ALA A 966 -6.80 12.65 -22.22
CA ALA A 966 -5.74 12.74 -23.23
C ALA A 966 -4.45 12.01 -22.80
N ALA A 967 -4.13 11.99 -21.50
CA ALA A 967 -3.03 11.18 -20.96
C ALA A 967 -3.34 9.66 -21.00
N VAL A 968 -4.57 9.23 -20.69
CA VAL A 968 -4.97 7.82 -20.76
C VAL A 968 -5.01 7.30 -22.21
N ASN A 969 -5.40 8.15 -23.17
CA ASN A 969 -5.39 7.83 -24.60
C ASN A 969 -3.97 7.87 -25.23
N GLY A 970 -2.91 8.11 -24.44
CA GLY A 970 -1.53 8.18 -24.93
C GLY A 970 -1.16 9.46 -25.67
N GLN A 971 -2.08 10.41 -25.81
CA GLN A 971 -1.90 11.66 -26.59
C GLN A 971 -1.08 12.72 -25.83
N ILE A 972 -0.83 12.52 -24.54
CA ILE A 972 0.10 13.32 -23.73
C ILE A 972 1.15 12.39 -23.09
N GLN A 973 2.33 12.32 -23.70
CA GLN A 973 3.51 11.69 -23.09
C GLN A 973 4.19 12.62 -22.08
N LEU A 974 5.04 12.06 -21.21
CA LEU A 974 5.76 12.75 -20.13
C LEU A 974 7.27 12.59 -20.32
N ASP A 975 7.95 13.63 -20.81
CA ASP A 975 9.35 13.58 -21.25
C ASP A 975 10.38 13.41 -20.10
N SER A 976 10.94 12.21 -19.92
CA SER A 976 11.86 11.88 -18.81
C SER A 976 13.34 12.18 -19.09
N LYS A 977 14.14 12.46 -18.04
CA LYS A 977 15.62 12.55 -18.11
C LYS A 977 16.22 11.26 -18.70
N PRO A 978 17.29 11.33 -19.53
CA PRO A 978 18.00 10.15 -20.01
C PRO A 978 18.66 9.37 -18.87
N ILE A 979 18.74 8.05 -19.06
CA ILE A 979 19.02 7.02 -18.05
C ILE A 979 19.83 5.89 -18.70
N SER A 980 20.73 5.24 -17.95
CA SER A 980 21.67 4.23 -18.46
C SER A 980 21.31 2.84 -17.94
N ILE A 981 21.39 1.82 -18.80
CA ILE A 981 21.20 0.41 -18.43
C ILE A 981 22.50 -0.42 -18.51
N ALA A 982 23.64 0.23 -18.79
CA ALA A 982 24.89 -0.43 -19.18
C ALA A 982 25.56 -1.27 -18.06
N GLY A 983 25.25 -1.00 -16.79
CA GLY A 983 25.72 -1.74 -15.62
C GLY A 983 24.77 -2.83 -15.12
N CYS A 984 23.63 -3.06 -15.80
CA CYS A 984 22.69 -4.10 -15.38
C CYS A 984 23.24 -5.51 -15.73
N PRO A 985 23.08 -6.52 -14.86
CA PRO A 985 23.44 -7.89 -15.21
C PRO A 985 22.61 -8.37 -16.41
N CYS A 986 23.28 -8.89 -17.43
CA CYS A 986 22.77 -8.91 -18.80
C CYS A 986 21.47 -9.72 -18.99
N ILE A 987 20.51 -9.12 -19.70
CA ILE A 987 19.35 -9.83 -20.24
C ILE A 987 19.74 -10.50 -21.55
N ASN A 988 19.59 -11.82 -21.60
CA ASN A 988 20.07 -12.68 -22.68
C ASN A 988 19.01 -12.81 -23.78
N GLU A 989 18.76 -11.74 -24.52
CA GLU A 989 18.12 -11.76 -25.84
C GLU A 989 18.69 -10.64 -26.75
N THR A 990 18.33 -10.64 -28.03
CA THR A 990 19.07 -9.92 -29.08
C THR A 990 19.01 -8.39 -29.00
N THR A 991 20.09 -7.75 -29.42
CA THR A 991 20.17 -6.30 -29.64
C THR A 991 19.23 -5.86 -30.76
N ILE A 992 17.99 -5.50 -30.43
CA ILE A 992 17.16 -4.67 -31.30
C ILE A 992 17.74 -3.26 -31.25
N VAL A 993 18.49 -2.89 -32.29
CA VAL A 993 18.73 -1.48 -32.61
C VAL A 993 17.38 -0.93 -33.05
N LEU A 994 16.66 -0.29 -32.11
CA LEU A 994 15.51 0.52 -32.44
C LEU A 994 16.03 1.83 -33.04
N ASP A 995 16.29 1.75 -34.34
CA ASP A 995 16.54 2.88 -35.22
C ASP A 995 15.37 3.87 -35.15
N GLN A 996 15.61 5.12 -35.53
CA GLN A 996 14.68 6.23 -35.29
C GLN A 996 13.42 6.13 -36.15
N PHE A 997 12.38 5.46 -35.63
CA PHE A 997 11.02 5.64 -36.11
C PHE A 997 10.49 7.01 -35.69
N GLU A 998 10.76 8.01 -36.54
CA GLU A 998 10.09 9.32 -36.55
C GLU A 998 8.59 9.17 -36.88
N HIS A 999 7.82 8.61 -35.95
CA HIS A 999 6.37 8.66 -36.01
C HIS A 999 5.87 10.04 -35.58
N ASN A 1000 5.96 10.99 -36.52
CA ASN A 1000 5.34 12.32 -36.43
C ASN A 1000 3.81 12.21 -36.37
N PHE A 1001 3.29 11.92 -35.17
CA PHE A 1001 1.90 12.16 -34.81
C PHE A 1001 1.78 13.52 -34.11
N ASP A 1002 1.87 14.58 -34.91
CA ASP A 1002 1.36 15.91 -34.54
C ASP A 1002 -0.18 15.89 -34.60
N ASP A 1003 -0.81 15.08 -33.74
CA ASP A 1003 -2.25 15.09 -33.49
C ASP A 1003 -2.59 16.16 -32.45
N GLU A 1004 -3.60 16.99 -32.75
CA GLU A 1004 -3.81 18.33 -32.16
C GLU A 1004 -4.30 18.35 -30.69
N VAL A 1005 -3.48 17.87 -29.74
CA VAL A 1005 -3.80 18.03 -28.31
C VAL A 1005 -3.65 19.50 -27.90
N SER A 1006 -4.81 20.17 -27.85
CA SER A 1006 -4.96 21.56 -27.43
C SER A 1006 -4.15 21.89 -26.18
N SER A 1007 -3.37 22.97 -26.28
CA SER A 1007 -2.42 23.44 -25.27
C SER A 1007 -3.04 23.58 -23.86
N ILE A 1008 -4.36 23.85 -23.78
CA ILE A 1008 -5.08 23.98 -22.51
C ILE A 1008 -5.04 22.69 -21.66
N TYR A 1009 -5.03 21.50 -22.28
CA TYR A 1009 -4.92 20.21 -21.60
C TYR A 1009 -3.50 19.86 -21.15
N LYS A 1010 -2.50 20.63 -21.58
CA LYS A 1010 -1.09 20.51 -21.16
C LYS A 1010 -0.78 21.37 -19.92
N THR A 1011 -1.76 22.12 -19.39
CA THR A 1011 -1.62 22.99 -18.21
C THR A 1011 -1.21 22.23 -16.94
N SER A 1012 -0.25 22.77 -16.17
CA SER A 1012 0.15 22.20 -14.88
C SER A 1012 -1.02 22.13 -13.89
N TYR A 1013 -1.20 20.96 -13.26
CA TYR A 1013 -2.21 20.72 -12.24
C TYR A 1013 -2.06 21.62 -10.99
N LEU A 1014 -0.89 22.23 -10.77
CA LEU A 1014 -0.67 23.22 -9.69
C LEU A 1014 -1.42 24.53 -9.95
N TRP A 1015 -1.67 24.87 -11.21
CA TRP A 1015 -2.47 26.04 -11.55
C TRP A 1015 -3.96 25.83 -11.31
N TYR A 1016 -4.47 24.60 -11.17
CA TYR A 1016 -5.91 24.35 -11.02
C TYR A 1016 -6.49 25.04 -9.77
N SER A 1017 -5.77 25.07 -8.65
CA SER A 1017 -6.20 25.83 -7.45
C SER A 1017 -6.27 27.33 -7.69
N ALA A 1018 -5.29 27.90 -8.41
CA ALA A 1018 -5.22 29.32 -8.70
C ALA A 1018 -6.28 29.74 -9.73
N ILE A 1019 -6.45 28.97 -10.81
CA ILE A 1019 -7.48 29.17 -11.83
C ILE A 1019 -8.87 29.05 -11.19
N GLY A 1020 -9.12 27.99 -10.40
CA GLY A 1020 -10.39 27.80 -9.70
C GLY A 1020 -10.70 28.96 -8.73
N CYS A 1021 -9.73 29.38 -7.93
CA CYS A 1021 -9.90 30.49 -6.99
C CYS A 1021 -10.14 31.82 -7.71
N MET A 1022 -9.27 32.19 -8.66
CA MET A 1022 -9.36 33.45 -9.40
C MET A 1022 -10.63 33.52 -10.26
N LEU A 1023 -11.00 32.46 -10.97
CA LEU A 1023 -12.22 32.48 -11.79
C LEU A 1023 -13.49 32.58 -10.91
N THR A 1024 -13.51 31.90 -9.75
CA THR A 1024 -14.61 32.04 -8.76
C THR A 1024 -14.71 33.48 -8.26
N MET A 1025 -13.57 34.10 -7.91
CA MET A 1025 -13.56 35.49 -7.43
C MET A 1025 -13.93 36.50 -8.53
N LEU A 1026 -13.39 36.37 -9.74
CA LEU A 1026 -13.61 37.31 -10.84
C LEU A 1026 -15.04 37.23 -11.38
N VAL A 1027 -15.53 36.02 -11.71
CA VAL A 1027 -16.92 35.82 -12.16
C VAL A 1027 -17.88 36.12 -11.02
N GLY A 1028 -17.57 35.72 -9.79
CA GLY A 1028 -18.40 36.00 -8.62
C GLY A 1028 -18.53 37.49 -8.31
N LEU A 1029 -17.45 38.27 -8.47
CA LEU A 1029 -17.46 39.73 -8.34
C LEU A 1029 -18.28 40.39 -9.46
N ALA A 1030 -18.02 40.01 -10.72
CA ALA A 1030 -18.72 40.57 -11.88
C ALA A 1030 -20.24 40.31 -11.81
N VAL A 1031 -20.65 39.08 -11.49
CA VAL A 1031 -22.06 38.71 -11.31
C VAL A 1031 -22.65 39.34 -10.05
N SER A 1032 -21.87 39.56 -8.98
CA SER A 1032 -22.37 40.30 -7.80
C SER A 1032 -22.73 41.74 -8.15
N PHE A 1033 -21.89 42.44 -8.92
CA PHE A 1033 -22.24 43.78 -9.41
C PHE A 1033 -23.44 43.75 -10.37
N ALA A 1034 -23.49 42.82 -11.32
CA ALA A 1034 -24.58 42.70 -12.29
C ALA A 1034 -25.94 42.31 -11.68
N THR A 1035 -25.95 41.62 -10.53
CA THR A 1035 -27.18 41.17 -9.85
C THR A 1035 -27.54 41.98 -8.59
N GLY A 1036 -26.83 43.10 -8.35
CA GLY A 1036 -27.00 43.97 -7.19
C GLY A 1036 -25.96 43.68 -6.10
N ALA A 1037 -24.95 44.55 -5.99
CA ALA A 1037 -23.88 44.40 -5.00
C ALA A 1037 -24.43 44.52 -3.56
N GLN A 1038 -23.88 43.72 -2.65
CA GLN A 1038 -24.29 43.74 -1.24
C GLN A 1038 -23.68 44.95 -0.52
N ASN A 1039 -24.46 45.63 0.31
CA ASN A 1039 -24.03 46.82 1.04
C ASN A 1039 -23.10 46.44 2.21
N PRO A 1040 -21.85 46.96 2.28
CA PRO A 1040 -20.91 46.63 3.36
C PRO A 1040 -21.39 46.99 4.77
N ALA A 1041 -22.35 47.90 4.92
CA ALA A 1041 -22.88 48.29 6.23
C ALA A 1041 -23.83 47.25 6.84
N ASP A 1042 -24.39 46.35 6.02
CA ASP A 1042 -25.36 45.32 6.44
C ASP A 1042 -24.68 43.97 6.76
N ILE A 1043 -23.34 43.96 6.87
CA ILE A 1043 -22.50 42.76 7.06
C ILE A 1043 -21.78 42.86 8.42
N ASP A 1044 -21.84 41.79 9.21
CA ASP A 1044 -21.09 41.69 10.46
C ASP A 1044 -19.58 41.77 10.18
N GLN A 1045 -18.88 42.66 10.90
CA GLN A 1045 -17.43 42.83 10.79
C GLN A 1045 -16.67 41.54 11.14
N ASP A 1046 -17.25 40.66 11.96
CA ASP A 1046 -16.62 39.41 12.37
C ASP A 1046 -16.70 38.31 11.30
N PHE A 1047 -17.43 38.55 10.20
CA PHE A 1047 -17.38 37.72 8.99
C PHE A 1047 -16.28 38.14 8.00
N LEU A 1048 -15.61 39.28 8.21
CA LEU A 1048 -14.59 39.83 7.32
C LEU A 1048 -13.17 39.59 7.86
N SER A 1049 -12.22 39.42 6.94
CA SER A 1049 -10.80 39.26 7.30
C SER A 1049 -10.28 40.51 8.02
N PRO A 1050 -9.48 40.41 9.12
CA PRO A 1050 -9.12 41.56 9.94
C PRO A 1050 -8.50 42.78 9.22
N PRO A 1051 -7.65 42.65 8.18
CA PRO A 1051 -7.17 43.82 7.43
C PRO A 1051 -8.28 44.55 6.66
N ILE A 1052 -9.28 43.81 6.16
CA ILE A 1052 -10.44 44.35 5.45
C ILE A 1052 -11.42 44.95 6.46
N ALA A 1053 -11.71 44.24 7.55
CA ALA A 1053 -12.50 44.76 8.67
C ALA A 1053 -11.87 46.05 9.26
N ALA A 1054 -10.54 46.14 9.36
CA ALA A 1054 -9.84 47.35 9.78
C ALA A 1054 -10.00 48.50 8.77
N MET A 1055 -9.93 48.22 7.47
CA MET A 1055 -10.14 49.21 6.40
C MET A 1055 -11.56 49.80 6.44
N PHE A 1056 -12.58 48.96 6.65
CA PHE A 1056 -13.98 49.41 6.75
C PHE A 1056 -14.40 49.90 8.15
N ARG A 1057 -13.67 49.57 9.22
CA ARG A 1057 -13.85 50.16 10.57
C ARG A 1057 -13.60 51.67 10.60
N ILE A 1058 -12.77 52.19 9.70
CA ILE A 1058 -12.55 53.64 9.55
C ILE A 1058 -13.84 54.35 9.06
N GLN A 1059 -14.80 53.61 8.49
CA GLN A 1059 -16.06 54.14 7.96
C GLN A 1059 -17.29 53.82 8.82
N THR A 1060 -17.21 52.89 9.80
CA THR A 1060 -18.37 52.38 10.56
C THR A 1060 -18.19 52.54 12.07
N LYS A 1061 -19.12 53.28 12.70
CA LYS A 1061 -19.16 53.49 14.17
C LYS A 1061 -19.49 52.17 14.90
N PRO A 1062 -19.01 51.98 16.15
CA PRO A 1062 -19.35 50.80 16.94
C PRO A 1062 -20.83 50.79 17.33
N CYS A 1063 -21.44 49.60 17.38
CA CYS A 1063 -22.80 49.40 17.89
C CYS A 1063 -22.89 48.13 18.76
N VAL A 1064 -24.02 47.98 19.45
CA VAL A 1064 -24.23 47.13 20.64
C VAL A 1064 -24.17 45.63 20.33
N SER A 1065 -23.59 44.87 21.27
CA SER A 1065 -23.60 43.40 21.27
C SER A 1065 -25.00 42.81 21.52
N THR A 1066 -25.52 42.03 20.58
CA THR A 1066 -26.71 41.17 20.77
C THR A 1066 -26.32 39.71 20.98
N ASN A 1067 -26.79 39.10 22.07
CA ASN A 1067 -26.52 37.70 22.41
C ASN A 1067 -27.17 36.74 21.40
N VAL A 1068 -26.35 35.96 20.69
CA VAL A 1068 -26.81 34.81 19.90
C VAL A 1068 -26.76 33.55 20.79
N GLN A 1069 -27.91 33.10 21.28
CA GLN A 1069 -27.99 31.88 22.08
C GLN A 1069 -27.85 30.62 21.20
N GLY A 1070 -26.66 30.01 21.21
CA GLY A 1070 -26.32 28.84 20.39
C GLY A 1070 -25.71 27.68 21.18
N ILE A 1071 -26.44 27.13 22.16
CA ILE A 1071 -26.15 25.89 22.92
C ILE A 1071 -24.69 25.79 23.44
N ALA A 1072 -24.43 26.43 24.57
CA ALA A 1072 -23.22 26.15 25.36
C ALA A 1072 -23.23 24.72 25.91
N ASN A 1073 -22.07 24.05 25.91
CA ASN A 1073 -21.83 22.83 26.67
C ASN A 1073 -20.39 22.80 27.20
N PHE A 1074 -20.23 23.09 28.49
CA PHE A 1074 -19.02 22.94 29.31
C PHE A 1074 -17.70 23.56 28.79
N GLY A 1075 -17.54 24.84 29.09
CA GLY A 1075 -16.68 25.19 30.22
C GLY A 1075 -15.22 25.52 29.94
N LEU A 1076 -14.95 26.80 29.64
CA LEU A 1076 -14.07 27.68 30.43
C LEU A 1076 -14.24 29.13 29.92
N GLU A 1077 -14.25 30.09 30.85
CA GLU A 1077 -14.23 31.52 30.50
C GLU A 1077 -12.78 31.94 30.20
N MET A 1078 -12.59 32.76 29.16
CA MET A 1078 -11.28 33.35 28.88
C MET A 1078 -11.15 34.69 29.61
N GLU A 1079 -10.22 34.78 30.56
CA GLU A 1079 -9.74 36.08 31.03
C GLU A 1079 -8.84 36.70 29.95
N ASP A 1080 -9.22 37.88 29.44
CA ASP A 1080 -8.41 38.61 28.46
C ASP A 1080 -7.09 39.12 29.07
N GLU A 1081 -5.98 38.88 28.38
CA GLU A 1081 -4.67 39.45 28.72
C GLU A 1081 -4.71 40.99 28.63
N LYS A 1082 -4.65 41.67 29.78
CA LYS A 1082 -4.43 43.12 29.82
C LYS A 1082 -2.99 43.44 29.36
N PRO A 1083 -2.79 44.45 28.49
CA PRO A 1083 -1.47 44.78 27.98
C PRO A 1083 -0.58 45.43 29.06
N ARG A 1084 0.67 44.97 29.13
CA ARG A 1084 1.83 45.67 29.70
C ARG A 1084 3.08 45.30 28.91
#